data_AF-A0A1Z4RCS5-F1
#
_entry.id   AF-A0A1Z4RCS5-F1
#
_cell.length_a   1.000
_cell.length_b   1.000
_cell.length_c   1.000
_cell.angle_alpha   90.00
_cell.angle_beta   90.00
_cell.angle_gamma   90.00
#
_symmetry.space_group_name_H-M   'P 1'
#
loop_
_entity.id
_entity.type
_entity.pdbx_description
1 polymer ?
#
loop_
_entity_poly.entity_id
_entity_poly.type
_entity_poly.pdbx_seq_one_letter_code
_entity_poly.pdbx_strand_id
1 'polypeptide(L)'
;MVLKLNHLDTKTKQETGIEEKLENTLAEYLFPGVEFSIGTAYPEATILEDLQEYKGKTLQFSAVKRMYFASDRTVREQLYPNPSDGAAYPLSFTPCRSFHKLENTRILVIDDVTGENGGVIANADAKKLVGDCKGLIDHNFAFSNSIDKRAFQFRLGIKPQAESRVMRIAKGTLAPAQLDKLGESFFRMGGKVRDGTLRTKFGYDLVLATSSFKGRKGDDAIAPGEYVLSIGLGVKALALYREHSLGTQILVNYPKAVNQEILPIIKQEAEQLASDQKDIRKLAKRYIETYERHKAIIAKNQPIEPDLQADINGFSVFDNLDSGGEIDDSQQDDDLVTSQKDLLLYSLLKADLDNYCQLLEHPKIVAELQEFARKQWVEIATGRSIKFTSGLAQPNLDLQHDEISIPFLKEGEELIVTRSPLINSNGVITLINKHLPEMLDGCVYIHPATAMDNMQCDFDGDLLAFAPSREFPYLAVEVKERNLPENRYPDIIKREKVLYQGSFEQIAISAMENKIGIIANEIQKNIALQCEICAMPKSEKADYLRQVSQHFVRVLQKQQQDKLQIPDKISDQIKQFVSNSNSNNTAQIGQKLHQVKTILKDCVASLGNELQVAADGAKSALRPNNEIIKYCQAITNYKEIEWLSEKKIPKRLPIEA
;
A
#
# COMPACT_ATOMS: atom_id res chain seq x y z
N MET A 1 7.74 24.76 -6.66
CA MET A 1 8.07 24.49 -8.08
C MET A 1 6.85 23.79 -8.67
N VAL A 2 6.48 24.06 -9.93
CA VAL A 2 5.24 23.55 -10.54
C VAL A 2 5.50 23.07 -11.98
N LEU A 3 5.42 21.75 -12.17
CA LEU A 3 5.51 21.11 -13.48
C LEU A 3 4.13 21.17 -14.15
N LYS A 4 4.09 21.60 -15.41
CA LYS A 4 2.88 21.59 -16.22
C LYS A 4 2.93 20.43 -17.20
N LEU A 5 1.87 19.61 -17.21
CA LEU A 5 1.72 18.47 -18.10
C LEU A 5 0.49 18.68 -18.98
N ASN A 6 0.71 18.80 -20.29
CA ASN A 6 -0.38 18.81 -21.25
C ASN A 6 -0.85 17.37 -21.52
N HIS A 7 -2.15 17.15 -21.45
CA HIS A 7 -2.77 15.85 -21.69
C HIS A 7 -3.01 15.59 -23.16
N LEU A 8 -2.69 14.38 -23.62
CA LEU A 8 -2.98 13.90 -24.97
C LEU A 8 -3.64 12.53 -24.96
N ASP A 9 -4.51 12.28 -25.94
CA ASP A 9 -5.02 10.95 -26.22
C ASP A 9 -3.98 10.20 -27.07
N THR A 10 -3.47 9.07 -26.56
CA THR A 10 -2.39 8.31 -27.21
C THR A 10 -2.79 7.68 -28.54
N LYS A 11 -4.07 7.34 -28.72
CA LYS A 11 -4.59 6.71 -29.94
C LYS A 11 -4.78 7.71 -31.06
N THR A 12 -5.41 8.84 -30.75
CA THR A 12 -5.69 9.87 -31.76
C THR A 12 -4.51 10.82 -31.95
N LYS A 13 -3.55 10.82 -31.02
CA LYS A 13 -2.43 11.78 -30.96
C LYS A 13 -2.93 13.22 -30.92
N GLN A 14 -4.08 13.48 -30.30
CA GLN A 14 -4.64 14.82 -30.14
C GLN A 14 -4.49 15.30 -28.70
N GLU A 15 -4.22 16.60 -28.54
CA GLU A 15 -4.25 17.24 -27.22
C GLU A 15 -5.69 17.36 -26.77
N THR A 16 -5.93 17.08 -25.49
CA THR A 16 -7.27 17.17 -24.90
C THR A 16 -7.64 18.60 -24.50
N GLY A 17 -6.65 19.50 -24.46
CA GLY A 17 -6.79 20.86 -23.91
C GLY A 17 -6.71 20.91 -22.38
N ILE A 18 -6.53 19.78 -21.70
CA ILE A 18 -6.38 19.70 -20.25
C ILE A 18 -4.90 19.88 -19.86
N GLU A 19 -4.64 20.77 -18.91
CA GLU A 19 -3.33 20.98 -18.27
C GLU A 19 -3.39 20.47 -16.83
N GLU A 20 -2.51 19.54 -16.47
CA GLU A 20 -2.30 19.08 -15.10
C GLU A 20 -1.07 19.75 -14.50
N LYS A 21 -1.19 20.21 -13.25
CA LYS A 21 -0.09 20.82 -12.50
C LYS A 21 0.38 19.87 -11.42
N LEU A 22 1.67 19.51 -11.46
CA LEU A 22 2.31 18.73 -10.42
C LEU A 22 3.26 19.62 -9.64
N GLU A 23 2.99 19.81 -8.35
CA GLU A 23 3.83 20.64 -7.50
C GLU A 23 4.98 19.84 -6.89
N ASN A 24 6.13 20.51 -6.75
CA ASN A 24 7.26 20.04 -5.94
C ASN A 24 7.78 18.66 -6.38
N THR A 25 7.92 18.45 -7.69
CA THR A 25 8.36 17.16 -8.24
C THR A 25 9.87 17.11 -8.45
N LEU A 26 10.43 15.90 -8.47
CA LEU A 26 11.83 15.69 -8.81
C LEU A 26 12.11 15.93 -10.30
N ALA A 27 11.12 15.77 -11.17
CA ALA A 27 11.27 15.99 -12.61
C ALA A 27 11.74 17.43 -12.91
N GLU A 28 11.14 18.43 -12.27
CA GLU A 28 11.56 19.84 -12.42
C GLU A 28 12.97 20.09 -11.91
N TYR A 29 13.32 19.44 -10.79
CA TYR A 29 14.64 19.59 -10.21
C TYR A 29 15.69 18.96 -11.11
N LEU A 30 15.50 17.71 -11.53
CA LEU A 30 16.48 16.91 -12.26
C LEU A 30 16.62 17.33 -13.73
N PHE A 31 15.53 17.73 -14.37
CA PHE A 31 15.45 18.01 -15.81
C PHE A 31 14.95 19.44 -16.09
N PRO A 32 15.69 20.48 -15.63
CA PRO A 32 15.28 21.85 -15.89
C PRO A 32 15.27 22.11 -17.40
N GLY A 33 14.15 22.64 -17.92
CA GLY A 33 14.00 22.99 -19.33
C GLY A 33 13.52 21.85 -20.25
N VAL A 34 13.27 20.65 -19.71
CA VAL A 34 12.60 19.59 -20.47
C VAL A 34 11.09 19.80 -20.43
N GLU A 35 10.46 19.78 -21.60
CA GLU A 35 9.01 19.81 -21.70
C GLU A 35 8.43 18.40 -21.59
N PHE A 36 7.48 18.22 -20.67
CA PHE A 36 6.78 16.96 -20.48
C PHE A 36 5.34 17.05 -20.97
N SER A 37 4.79 15.92 -21.37
CA SER A 37 3.37 15.75 -21.70
C SER A 37 2.90 14.39 -21.22
N ILE A 38 1.62 14.25 -20.94
CA ILE A 38 1.05 13.01 -20.41
C ILE A 38 0.02 12.44 -21.37
N GLY A 39 0.25 11.22 -21.80
CA GLY A 39 -0.67 10.44 -22.60
C GLY A 39 -1.53 9.53 -21.72
N THR A 40 -2.82 9.44 -22.05
CA THR A 40 -3.70 8.40 -21.49
C THR A 40 -3.63 7.15 -22.37
N ALA A 41 -3.23 6.04 -21.78
CA ALA A 41 -3.29 4.73 -22.40
C ALA A 41 -4.56 3.97 -21.98
N TYR A 42 -5.06 3.16 -22.90
CA TYR A 42 -6.29 2.40 -22.79
C TYR A 42 -5.94 0.92 -22.63
N PRO A 43 -6.15 0.31 -21.44
CA PRO A 43 -5.88 -1.10 -21.23
C PRO A 43 -6.57 -1.97 -22.29
N GLU A 44 -5.88 -3.03 -22.74
CA GLU A 44 -6.31 -3.96 -23.80
C GLU A 44 -6.44 -3.35 -25.21
N ALA A 45 -6.41 -2.03 -25.35
CA ALA A 45 -6.67 -1.35 -26.62
C ALA A 45 -5.47 -0.56 -27.17
N THR A 46 -4.57 -0.08 -26.30
CA THR A 46 -3.36 0.65 -26.71
C THR A 46 -2.33 -0.30 -27.32
N ILE A 47 -1.86 0.04 -28.51
CA ILE A 47 -0.82 -0.69 -29.26
C ILE A 47 0.50 0.10 -29.28
N LEU A 48 1.55 -0.48 -29.84
CA LEU A 48 2.90 0.10 -29.85
C LEU A 48 2.94 1.45 -30.57
N GLU A 49 2.23 1.55 -31.69
CA GLU A 49 2.15 2.72 -32.55
C GLU A 49 1.54 3.93 -31.82
N ASP A 50 0.58 3.67 -30.93
CA ASP A 50 -0.07 4.69 -30.09
C ASP A 50 0.91 5.33 -29.10
N LEU A 51 2.05 4.68 -28.80
CA LEU A 51 3.08 5.18 -27.88
C LEU A 51 4.31 5.76 -28.57
N GLN A 52 4.33 5.79 -29.91
CA GLN A 52 5.40 6.42 -30.68
C GLN A 52 5.45 7.94 -30.47
N GLU A 53 6.54 8.54 -30.95
CA GLU A 53 6.84 9.97 -30.84
C GLU A 53 5.64 10.87 -31.19
N TYR A 54 5.48 11.91 -30.38
CA TYR A 54 4.41 12.89 -30.48
C TYR A 54 4.99 14.30 -30.40
N LYS A 55 4.83 15.12 -31.45
CA LYS A 55 5.32 16.52 -31.52
C LYS A 55 6.77 16.69 -31.00
N GLY A 56 7.68 15.81 -31.43
CA GLY A 56 9.08 15.85 -31.00
C GLY A 56 9.36 15.27 -29.61
N LYS A 57 8.34 14.78 -28.90
CA LYS A 57 8.44 14.17 -27.57
C LYS A 57 8.33 12.64 -27.66
N THR A 58 9.21 11.90 -26.99
CA THR A 58 9.19 10.43 -26.96
C THR A 58 8.76 9.91 -25.59
N LEU A 59 8.25 8.69 -25.52
CA LEU A 59 7.85 8.06 -24.27
C LEU A 59 9.10 7.78 -23.41
N GLN A 60 9.10 8.25 -22.17
CA GLN A 60 10.24 8.12 -21.26
C GLN A 60 9.89 7.42 -19.95
N PHE A 61 8.67 7.60 -19.44
CA PHE A 61 8.21 6.93 -18.22
C PHE A 61 6.77 6.46 -18.38
N SER A 62 6.34 5.49 -17.57
CA SER A 62 4.94 5.06 -17.51
C SER A 62 4.52 4.76 -16.08
N ALA A 63 3.24 5.02 -15.78
CA ALA A 63 2.60 4.72 -14.50
C ALA A 63 1.18 4.21 -14.77
N VAL A 64 1.01 2.89 -14.87
CA VAL A 64 -0.27 2.26 -15.22
C VAL A 64 -0.79 2.84 -16.55
N LYS A 65 -1.87 3.64 -16.54
CA LYS A 65 -2.47 4.26 -17.74
C LYS A 65 -1.78 5.57 -18.15
N ARG A 66 -0.88 6.11 -17.33
CA ARG A 66 -0.24 7.41 -17.54
C ARG A 66 1.08 7.22 -18.27
N MET A 67 1.23 7.85 -19.43
CA MET A 67 2.40 7.71 -20.31
C MET A 67 3.11 9.06 -20.39
N TYR A 68 4.32 9.17 -19.85
CA TYR A 68 5.04 10.44 -19.76
C TYR A 68 5.98 10.59 -20.95
N PHE A 69 5.66 11.54 -21.82
CA PHE A 69 6.46 11.91 -22.99
C PHE A 69 7.34 13.11 -22.64
N ALA A 70 8.57 13.14 -23.15
CA ALA A 70 9.51 14.23 -22.92
C ALA A 70 10.17 14.72 -24.21
N SER A 71 10.48 16.01 -24.29
CA SER A 71 11.21 16.63 -25.41
C SER A 71 12.66 16.18 -25.53
N ASP A 72 13.29 15.77 -24.42
CA ASP A 72 14.61 15.13 -24.41
C ASP A 72 14.44 13.61 -24.37
N ARG A 73 14.97 12.94 -25.39
CA ARG A 73 14.85 11.49 -25.60
C ARG A 73 15.68 10.65 -24.64
N THR A 74 16.52 11.28 -23.82
CA THR A 74 17.50 10.60 -22.97
C THR A 74 17.18 10.67 -21.48
N VAL A 75 16.17 11.43 -21.06
CA VAL A 75 15.89 11.68 -19.63
C VAL A 75 15.66 10.41 -18.82
N ARG A 76 15.01 9.39 -19.41
CA ARG A 76 14.87 8.09 -18.74
C ARG A 76 16.23 7.43 -18.55
N GLU A 77 17.04 7.33 -19.60
CA GLU A 77 18.33 6.63 -19.57
C GLU A 77 19.35 7.32 -18.65
N GLN A 78 19.27 8.65 -18.54
CA GLN A 78 20.06 9.42 -17.58
C GLN A 78 19.80 8.96 -16.12
N LEU A 79 18.55 8.63 -15.77
CA LEU A 79 18.18 8.13 -14.44
C LEU A 79 18.27 6.60 -14.31
N TYR A 80 17.76 5.91 -15.31
CA TYR A 80 17.44 4.49 -15.33
C TYR A 80 18.05 3.86 -16.58
N PRO A 81 19.27 3.31 -16.48
CA PRO A 81 19.89 2.61 -17.60
C PRO A 81 19.07 1.40 -18.08
N ASN A 82 18.34 0.75 -17.17
CA ASN A 82 17.44 -0.34 -17.49
C ASN A 82 16.04 0.19 -17.82
N PRO A 83 15.51 -0.05 -19.03
CA PRO A 83 14.19 0.39 -19.46
C PRO A 83 13.04 0.11 -18.50
N SER A 84 13.01 -1.06 -17.87
CA SER A 84 11.90 -1.45 -16.99
C SER A 84 11.74 -0.54 -15.77
N ASP A 85 12.83 0.09 -15.33
CA ASP A 85 12.80 0.98 -14.18
C ASP A 85 12.04 2.28 -14.48
N GLY A 86 11.92 2.69 -15.75
CA GLY A 86 11.04 3.80 -16.17
C GLY A 86 9.54 3.51 -16.05
N ALA A 87 9.15 2.22 -15.97
CA ALA A 87 7.78 1.79 -15.69
C ALA A 87 7.59 1.42 -14.20
N ALA A 88 8.62 0.87 -13.55
CA ALA A 88 8.58 0.52 -12.14
C ALA A 88 8.67 1.73 -11.19
N TYR A 89 9.38 2.77 -11.62
CA TYR A 89 9.74 3.92 -10.78
C TYR A 89 9.53 5.25 -11.50
N PRO A 90 8.29 5.66 -11.83
CA PRO A 90 7.99 7.01 -12.32
C PRO A 90 8.10 8.09 -11.21
N LEU A 91 9.07 7.92 -10.30
CA LEU A 91 9.24 8.68 -9.05
C LEU A 91 9.54 10.16 -9.29
N SER A 92 10.07 10.51 -10.46
CA SER A 92 10.34 11.88 -10.85
C SER A 92 9.06 12.73 -10.87
N PHE A 93 7.91 12.13 -11.20
CA PHE A 93 6.63 12.82 -11.32
C PHE A 93 5.78 12.77 -10.05
N THR A 94 6.23 12.13 -8.97
CA THR A 94 5.46 12.10 -7.72
C THR A 94 5.43 13.49 -7.07
N PRO A 95 4.25 14.12 -6.87
CA PRO A 95 4.14 15.38 -6.15
C PRO A 95 4.57 15.23 -4.70
N CYS A 96 5.18 16.30 -4.16
CA CYS A 96 5.59 16.35 -2.75
C CYS A 96 4.91 17.53 -2.05
N ARG A 97 4.66 17.38 -0.74
CA ARG A 97 4.12 18.46 0.09
C ARG A 97 5.04 19.67 0.13
N SER A 98 6.35 19.41 0.19
CA SER A 98 7.39 20.44 0.17
C SER A 98 8.63 19.92 -0.55
N PHE A 99 9.42 20.84 -1.11
CA PHE A 99 10.67 20.51 -1.79
C PHE A 99 11.82 21.38 -1.31
N HIS A 100 12.95 20.75 -1.01
CA HIS A 100 14.14 21.38 -0.44
C HIS A 100 15.33 21.14 -1.35
N LYS A 101 15.98 22.21 -1.81
CA LYS A 101 17.27 22.13 -2.51
C LYS A 101 18.36 22.30 -1.47
N LEU A 102 19.15 21.27 -1.25
CA LEU A 102 20.15 21.21 -0.18
C LEU A 102 21.53 21.10 -0.83
N GLU A 103 22.46 21.95 -0.40
CA GLU A 103 23.83 21.98 -0.91
C GLU A 103 24.79 21.45 0.14
N ASN A 104 25.92 20.89 -0.30
CA ASN A 104 27.00 20.38 0.57
C ASN A 104 26.50 19.46 1.69
N THR A 105 25.47 18.66 1.42
CA THR A 105 24.83 17.77 2.41
C THR A 105 25.73 16.58 2.65
N ARG A 106 26.08 16.32 3.92
CA ARG A 106 26.90 15.18 4.33
C ARG A 106 26.01 13.97 4.51
N ILE A 107 26.23 12.94 3.69
CA ILE A 107 25.42 11.74 3.63
C ILE A 107 26.30 10.52 3.94
N LEU A 108 25.89 9.72 4.91
CA LEU A 108 26.43 8.37 5.11
C LEU A 108 25.51 7.37 4.44
N VAL A 109 26.04 6.60 3.49
CA VAL A 109 25.32 5.51 2.83
C VAL A 109 25.71 4.19 3.49
N ILE A 110 24.71 3.42 3.91
CA ILE A 110 24.89 2.15 4.61
C ILE A 110 24.21 1.03 3.82
N ASP A 111 24.88 -0.11 3.68
CA ASP A 111 24.23 -1.34 3.22
C ASP A 111 23.33 -1.89 4.34
N ASP A 112 22.02 -1.88 4.14
CA ASP A 112 21.05 -2.30 5.16
C ASP A 112 21.05 -3.81 5.45
N VAL A 113 21.68 -4.61 4.60
CA VAL A 113 21.82 -6.07 4.79
C VAL A 113 23.09 -6.39 5.59
N THR A 114 24.22 -5.79 5.24
CA THR A 114 25.54 -6.12 5.81
C THR A 114 26.02 -5.14 6.87
N GLY A 115 25.49 -3.92 6.90
CA GLY A 115 25.96 -2.82 7.73
C GLY A 115 27.24 -2.13 7.22
N GLU A 116 27.74 -2.50 6.04
CA GLU A 116 28.89 -1.84 5.43
C GLU A 116 28.61 -0.34 5.26
N ASN A 117 29.57 0.50 5.65
CA ASN A 117 29.40 1.96 5.72
C ASN A 117 30.70 2.73 5.43
N GLY A 118 31.64 2.12 4.71
CA GLY A 118 32.96 2.71 4.44
C GLY A 118 33.91 2.74 5.65
N GLY A 119 33.61 2.00 6.72
CA GLY A 119 34.47 1.89 7.91
C GLY A 119 34.35 3.08 8.88
N VAL A 120 33.25 3.83 8.83
CA VAL A 120 32.96 4.96 9.72
C VAL A 120 32.64 4.48 11.13
N ILE A 121 31.77 3.47 11.25
CA ILE A 121 31.41 2.80 12.51
C ILE A 121 31.33 1.28 12.30
N ALA A 122 31.22 0.52 13.39
CA ALA A 122 31.07 -0.94 13.32
C ALA A 122 29.80 -1.33 12.55
N ASN A 123 29.90 -2.31 11.66
CA ASN A 123 28.79 -2.73 10.79
C ASN A 123 27.52 -3.11 11.58
N ALA A 124 27.69 -3.75 12.74
CA ALA A 124 26.56 -4.12 13.60
C ALA A 124 25.78 -2.89 14.10
N ASP A 125 26.48 -1.80 14.43
CA ASP A 125 25.86 -0.55 14.88
C ASP A 125 25.26 0.23 13.70
N ALA A 126 25.98 0.29 12.57
CA ALA A 126 25.49 0.89 11.33
C ALA A 126 24.17 0.28 10.86
N LYS A 127 24.06 -1.06 10.93
CA LYS A 127 22.86 -1.78 10.53
C LYS A 127 21.63 -1.38 11.36
N LYS A 128 21.79 -0.93 12.61
CA LYS A 128 20.68 -0.44 13.44
C LYS A 128 20.16 0.95 13.01
N LEU A 129 20.96 1.72 12.27
CA LEU A 129 20.59 3.06 11.83
C LEU A 129 19.67 3.05 10.60
N VAL A 130 19.65 1.96 9.84
CA VAL A 130 18.93 1.82 8.58
C VAL A 130 18.06 0.56 8.56
N GLY A 131 17.28 0.41 7.49
CA GLY A 131 16.60 -0.83 7.10
C GLY A 131 16.21 -0.73 5.62
N ASP A 132 15.44 -1.68 5.09
CA ASP A 132 15.02 -1.67 3.69
C ASP A 132 14.28 -0.36 3.36
N CYS A 133 14.96 0.54 2.64
CA CYS A 133 14.52 1.91 2.30
C CYS A 133 14.27 2.86 3.49
N LYS A 134 14.77 2.56 4.69
CA LYS A 134 14.71 3.47 5.85
C LYS A 134 16.04 4.17 6.08
N GLY A 135 15.99 5.47 6.33
CA GLY A 135 17.13 6.31 6.69
C GLY A 135 16.85 7.26 7.87
N LEU A 136 17.82 8.11 8.16
CA LEU A 136 17.76 9.12 9.22
C LEU A 136 18.13 10.51 8.69
N ILE A 137 17.57 11.55 9.31
CA ILE A 137 17.93 12.95 9.07
C ILE A 137 18.32 13.63 10.39
N ASP A 138 19.38 14.42 10.38
CA ASP A 138 19.82 15.15 11.56
C ASP A 138 18.78 16.19 11.98
N HIS A 139 18.36 16.16 13.25
CA HIS A 139 17.31 17.04 13.75
C HIS A 139 17.62 18.52 13.54
N ASN A 140 18.85 18.95 13.82
CA ASN A 140 19.26 20.36 13.69
C ASN A 140 19.38 20.78 12.22
N PHE A 141 19.85 19.87 11.35
CA PHE A 141 19.86 20.10 9.91
C PHE A 141 18.45 20.24 9.35
N ALA A 142 17.52 19.34 9.72
CA ALA A 142 16.13 19.41 9.30
C ALA A 142 15.49 20.74 9.71
N PHE A 143 15.64 21.11 10.99
CA PHE A 143 15.12 22.38 11.52
C PHE A 143 15.68 23.59 10.77
N SER A 144 17.00 23.64 10.57
CA SER A 144 17.66 24.76 9.88
C SER A 144 17.23 24.93 8.42
N ASN A 145 16.75 23.86 7.80
CA ASN A 145 16.25 23.86 6.42
C ASN A 145 14.70 23.88 6.34
N SER A 146 14.00 24.13 7.45
CA SER A 146 12.53 24.13 7.50
C SER A 146 11.90 22.81 7.02
N ILE A 147 12.56 21.69 7.29
CA ILE A 147 12.05 20.34 7.05
C ILE A 147 11.30 19.89 8.30
N ASP A 148 10.19 19.16 8.10
CA ASP A 148 9.32 18.70 9.18
C ASP A 148 10.08 17.83 10.20
N LYS A 149 9.70 17.95 11.48
CA LYS A 149 10.28 17.24 12.62
C LYS A 149 9.71 15.82 12.82
N ARG A 150 8.67 15.44 12.07
CA ARG A 150 8.13 14.07 12.05
C ARG A 150 8.96 13.20 11.13
N ALA A 151 8.87 11.88 11.29
CA ALA A 151 9.32 10.98 10.23
C ALA A 151 8.48 11.21 8.96
N PHE A 152 9.06 10.99 7.79
CA PHE A 152 8.36 11.22 6.52
C PHE A 152 8.82 10.30 5.40
N GLN A 153 7.92 10.02 4.46
CA GLN A 153 8.26 9.42 3.17
C GLN A 153 8.91 10.47 2.28
N PHE A 154 10.05 10.14 1.67
CA PHE A 154 10.82 11.08 0.84
C PHE A 154 10.95 10.65 -0.62
N ARG A 155 11.28 11.62 -1.46
CA ARG A 155 11.81 11.47 -2.81
C ARG A 155 13.08 12.30 -2.89
N LEU A 156 14.20 11.71 -3.27
CA LEU A 156 15.50 12.39 -3.33
C LEU A 156 16.09 12.26 -4.74
N GLY A 157 16.54 13.37 -5.31
CA GLY A 157 17.22 13.41 -6.60
C GLY A 157 18.63 13.98 -6.48
N ILE A 158 19.56 13.40 -7.24
CA ILE A 158 20.96 13.80 -7.29
C ILE A 158 21.33 14.07 -8.74
N LYS A 159 21.84 15.27 -9.02
CA LYS A 159 22.41 15.61 -10.32
C LYS A 159 23.85 15.11 -10.43
N PRO A 160 24.36 14.88 -11.64
CA PRO A 160 25.78 14.62 -11.86
C PRO A 160 26.67 15.67 -11.18
N GLN A 161 27.61 15.21 -10.36
CA GLN A 161 28.60 16.01 -9.63
C GLN A 161 29.86 15.18 -9.34
N ALA A 162 30.90 15.77 -8.75
CA ALA A 162 32.20 15.12 -8.58
C ALA A 162 32.11 13.76 -7.85
N GLU A 163 31.35 13.72 -6.74
CA GLU A 163 31.17 12.52 -5.90
C GLU A 163 30.03 11.60 -6.37
N SER A 164 29.21 12.04 -7.32
CA SER A 164 28.20 11.21 -7.99
C SER A 164 28.11 11.60 -9.45
N ARG A 165 28.93 10.97 -10.31
CA ARG A 165 29.07 11.32 -11.73
C ARG A 165 27.82 11.08 -12.58
N VAL A 166 26.85 10.37 -12.04
CA VAL A 166 25.59 10.01 -12.71
C VAL A 166 24.41 10.61 -11.98
N MET A 167 23.30 10.80 -12.70
CA MET A 167 22.04 11.17 -12.09
C MET A 167 21.49 9.99 -11.27
N ARG A 168 20.96 10.27 -10.07
CA ARG A 168 20.40 9.25 -9.17
C ARG A 168 19.09 9.72 -8.57
N ILE A 169 18.29 8.74 -8.18
CA ILE A 169 17.04 8.94 -7.46
C ILE A 169 16.90 7.91 -6.34
N ALA A 170 16.35 8.35 -5.22
CA ALA A 170 16.08 7.52 -4.07
C ALA A 170 14.66 7.78 -3.54
N LYS A 171 14.08 6.74 -2.93
CA LYS A 171 12.82 6.81 -2.18
C LYS A 171 12.95 6.00 -0.90
N GLY A 172 12.18 6.38 0.09
CA GLY A 172 12.18 5.69 1.36
C GLY A 172 11.49 6.49 2.45
N THR A 173 11.84 6.20 3.69
CA THR A 173 11.46 6.99 4.87
C THR A 173 12.69 7.60 5.54
N LEU A 174 12.55 8.81 6.06
CA LEU A 174 13.55 9.48 6.90
C LEU A 174 12.94 9.75 8.27
N ALA A 175 13.63 9.32 9.32
CA ALA A 175 13.28 9.63 10.70
C ALA A 175 14.29 10.63 11.30
N PRO A 176 13.83 11.71 11.95
CA PRO A 176 14.72 12.63 12.65
C PRO A 176 15.49 11.95 13.78
N ALA A 177 16.79 12.22 13.87
CA ALA A 177 17.70 11.70 14.88
C ALA A 177 18.83 12.68 15.16
N GLN A 178 19.60 12.45 16.23
CA GLN A 178 20.81 13.23 16.53
C GLN A 178 22.01 12.60 15.80
N LEU A 179 22.51 13.25 14.75
CA LEU A 179 23.59 12.68 13.91
C LEU A 179 24.87 13.51 13.92
N ASP A 180 24.89 14.65 14.62
CA ASP A 180 26.00 15.62 14.66
C ASP A 180 27.34 15.05 15.17
N LYS A 181 27.29 13.97 15.95
CA LYS A 181 28.45 13.26 16.50
C LYS A 181 28.65 11.84 15.94
N LEU A 182 27.85 11.43 14.96
CA LEU A 182 27.95 10.09 14.40
C LEU A 182 29.31 9.92 13.69
N GLY A 183 30.06 8.86 14.04
CA GLY A 183 31.41 8.63 13.51
C GLY A 183 32.53 9.32 14.30
N GLU A 184 32.22 10.04 15.39
CA GLU A 184 33.24 10.52 16.33
C GLU A 184 33.91 9.33 17.04
N SER A 185 35.14 9.02 16.65
CA SER A 185 36.03 8.18 17.44
C SER A 185 36.70 9.05 18.49
N PHE A 186 36.63 8.68 19.78
CA PHE A 186 37.37 9.34 20.88
C PHE A 186 38.91 9.36 20.69
N PHE A 187 39.43 8.85 19.56
CA PHE A 187 40.85 8.84 19.21
C PHE A 187 41.08 9.18 17.73
N ARG A 188 40.98 10.47 17.36
CA ARG A 188 41.67 11.04 16.19
C ARG A 188 42.37 12.35 16.56
N MET A 189 43.24 12.31 17.56
CA MET A 189 44.22 13.39 17.83
C MET A 189 45.42 13.22 16.89
N GLY A 190 45.27 13.74 15.67
CA GLY A 190 46.30 13.73 14.63
C GLY A 190 46.31 15.00 13.79
N GLY A 191 45.94 16.14 14.36
CA GLY A 191 45.97 17.44 13.67
C GLY A 191 46.43 18.54 14.60
N LYS A 192 47.55 19.20 14.27
CA LYS A 192 48.04 20.36 15.01
C LYS A 192 47.01 21.49 14.92
N VAL A 193 46.48 21.88 16.07
CA VAL A 193 45.58 23.02 16.23
C VAL A 193 46.38 24.32 16.08
N ARG A 194 46.20 25.01 14.96
CA ARG A 194 46.46 26.45 14.80
C ARG A 194 45.39 27.03 13.88
N ASP A 195 44.25 27.36 14.47
CA ASP A 195 43.51 28.62 14.27
C ASP A 195 42.06 28.46 14.74
N GLY A 196 41.64 29.39 15.60
CA GLY A 196 40.43 29.33 16.40
C GLY A 196 39.12 29.64 15.67
N THR A 197 38.89 29.06 14.48
CA THR A 197 37.62 29.22 13.73
C THR A 197 37.24 27.99 12.91
N LEU A 198 37.20 26.79 13.51
CA LEU A 198 36.49 25.65 12.92
C LEU A 198 35.64 24.93 13.96
N ARG A 199 34.33 25.17 13.94
CA ARG A 199 33.37 24.14 14.35
C ARG A 199 33.25 23.17 13.18
N THR A 200 34.19 22.24 13.04
CA THR A 200 33.98 21.08 12.15
C THR A 200 32.82 20.28 12.73
N LYS A 201 31.63 20.34 12.11
CA LYS A 201 30.60 19.30 12.34
C LYS A 201 31.30 17.97 12.00
N PHE A 202 31.28 16.97 12.88
CA PHE A 202 31.94 15.68 12.60
C PHE A 202 30.97 14.68 11.99
N GLY A 203 29.70 14.70 12.41
CA GLY A 203 28.68 13.79 11.91
C GLY A 203 27.98 14.22 10.62
N TYR A 204 26.83 13.61 10.36
CA TYR A 204 26.15 13.63 9.06
C TYR A 204 24.85 14.42 9.12
N ASP A 205 24.37 14.86 7.95
CA ASP A 205 23.07 15.48 7.78
C ASP A 205 22.00 14.41 7.46
N LEU A 206 22.40 13.37 6.71
CA LEU A 206 21.55 12.23 6.34
C LEU A 206 22.30 10.90 6.52
N VAL A 207 21.56 9.86 6.87
CA VAL A 207 21.98 8.46 6.74
C VAL A 207 20.97 7.76 5.83
N LEU A 208 21.44 7.15 4.74
CA LEU A 208 20.59 6.49 3.75
C LEU A 208 20.98 5.03 3.55
N ALA A 209 19.98 4.16 3.41
CA ALA A 209 20.21 2.77 3.02
C ALA A 209 20.51 2.66 1.52
N THR A 210 21.40 1.76 1.11
CA THR A 210 21.65 1.46 -0.32
C THR A 210 20.37 1.03 -1.03
N SER A 211 19.50 0.27 -0.36
CA SER A 211 18.16 -0.11 -0.84
C SER A 211 17.25 1.08 -1.20
N SER A 212 17.50 2.28 -0.67
CA SER A 212 16.71 3.49 -0.99
C SER A 212 16.90 3.94 -2.44
N PHE A 213 18.06 3.69 -3.04
CA PHE A 213 18.43 4.14 -4.37
C PHE A 213 17.85 3.21 -5.44
N LYS A 214 17.17 3.78 -6.46
CA LYS A 214 16.42 3.00 -7.46
C LYS A 214 17.04 3.10 -8.85
N GLY A 215 16.88 2.04 -9.64
CA GLY A 215 17.28 1.96 -11.05
C GLY A 215 18.69 1.44 -11.30
N ARG A 216 19.72 2.17 -10.86
CA ARG A 216 21.12 1.79 -11.10
C ARG A 216 21.56 0.62 -10.20
N LYS A 217 22.17 -0.41 -10.80
CA LYS A 217 22.67 -1.64 -10.14
C LYS A 217 24.09 -1.97 -10.62
N GLY A 218 24.77 -2.91 -9.96
CA GLY A 218 26.13 -3.33 -10.31
C GLY A 218 27.15 -2.23 -10.03
N ASP A 219 28.13 -2.04 -10.93
CA ASP A 219 29.20 -1.03 -10.79
C ASP A 219 28.68 0.42 -10.69
N ASP A 220 27.48 0.67 -11.22
CA ASP A 220 26.81 1.97 -11.18
C ASP A 220 25.94 2.16 -9.92
N ALA A 221 25.78 1.13 -9.08
CA ALA A 221 25.10 1.26 -7.79
C ALA A 221 25.83 2.29 -6.91
N ILE A 222 25.10 2.93 -5.99
CA ILE A 222 25.78 3.76 -4.99
C ILE A 222 26.49 2.83 -4.00
N ALA A 223 27.78 3.08 -3.76
CA ALA A 223 28.54 2.30 -2.80
C ALA A 223 28.23 2.77 -1.37
N PRO A 224 28.35 1.91 -0.35
CA PRO A 224 28.37 2.36 1.02
C PRO A 224 29.56 3.27 1.30
N GLY A 225 29.38 4.27 2.16
CA GLY A 225 30.43 5.22 2.51
C GLY A 225 29.95 6.65 2.66
N GLU A 226 30.91 7.57 2.75
CA GLU A 226 30.67 9.00 2.98
C GLU A 226 30.57 9.77 1.67
N TYR A 227 29.62 10.69 1.62
CA TYR A 227 29.41 11.59 0.49
C TYR A 227 29.08 13.02 0.94
N VAL A 228 29.49 14.01 0.16
CA VAL A 228 29.08 15.41 0.24
C VAL A 228 28.40 15.78 -1.07
N LEU A 229 27.07 15.87 -1.04
CA LEU A 229 26.26 15.98 -2.26
C LEU A 229 25.34 17.19 -2.19
N SER A 230 25.13 17.82 -3.35
CA SER A 230 23.96 18.68 -3.56
C SER A 230 22.78 17.83 -4.03
N ILE A 231 21.64 17.95 -3.34
CA ILE A 231 20.46 17.09 -3.52
C ILE A 231 19.17 17.91 -3.59
N GLY A 232 18.16 17.35 -4.26
CA GLY A 232 16.77 17.79 -4.16
C GLY A 232 16.00 16.80 -3.30
N LEU A 233 15.42 17.25 -2.19
CA LEU A 233 14.66 16.44 -1.23
C LEU A 233 13.19 16.86 -1.22
N GLY A 234 12.33 16.00 -1.73
CA GLY A 234 10.88 16.10 -1.63
C GLY A 234 10.34 15.36 -0.42
N VAL A 235 9.53 16.03 0.39
CA VAL A 235 8.75 15.42 1.48
C VAL A 235 7.39 15.02 0.91
N LYS A 236 7.16 13.72 0.70
CA LYS A 236 5.92 13.20 0.10
C LYS A 236 4.78 13.16 1.12
N ALA A 237 4.99 12.49 2.25
CA ALA A 237 3.96 12.30 3.27
C ALA A 237 4.61 12.24 4.66
N LEU A 238 3.95 12.84 5.64
CA LEU A 238 4.39 12.81 7.03
C LEU A 238 3.87 11.54 7.73
N ALA A 239 4.62 11.05 8.71
CA ALA A 239 4.17 10.02 9.63
C ALA A 239 3.04 10.57 10.51
N LEU A 240 1.85 10.01 10.32
CA LEU A 240 0.62 10.34 11.03
C LEU A 240 -0.10 9.03 11.33
N TYR A 241 -0.75 8.96 12.48
CA TYR A 241 -1.71 7.88 12.72
C TYR A 241 -2.96 8.10 11.88
N ARG A 242 -3.52 7.02 11.32
CA ARG A 242 -4.70 7.05 10.45
C ARG A 242 -5.67 5.94 10.82
N GLU A 243 -6.91 6.03 10.34
CA GLU A 243 -7.81 4.88 10.37
C GLU A 243 -7.41 3.87 9.30
N HIS A 244 -7.60 2.59 9.61
CA HIS A 244 -7.45 1.49 8.67
C HIS A 244 -8.66 0.59 8.75
N SER A 245 -9.43 0.54 7.67
CA SER A 245 -10.61 -0.32 7.57
C SER A 245 -10.19 -1.78 7.42
N LEU A 246 -10.72 -2.70 8.23
CA LEU A 246 -10.43 -4.13 8.03
C LEU A 246 -11.12 -4.67 6.76
N GLY A 247 -12.43 -4.41 6.64
CA GLY A 247 -13.25 -4.82 5.51
C GLY A 247 -13.28 -6.34 5.28
N THR A 248 -13.87 -6.74 4.15
CA THR A 248 -14.05 -8.16 3.83
C THR A 248 -12.74 -8.91 3.57
N GLN A 249 -11.68 -8.22 3.11
CA GLN A 249 -10.39 -8.85 2.83
C GLN A 249 -9.77 -9.46 4.08
N ILE A 250 -9.94 -8.80 5.24
CA ILE A 250 -9.45 -9.30 6.51
C ILE A 250 -10.50 -10.19 7.17
N LEU A 251 -11.72 -9.69 7.35
CA LEU A 251 -12.74 -10.34 8.19
C LEU A 251 -13.20 -11.71 7.67
N VAL A 252 -13.12 -11.98 6.36
CA VAL A 252 -13.45 -13.30 5.79
C VAL A 252 -12.57 -14.42 6.36
N ASN A 253 -11.38 -14.10 6.87
CA ASN A 253 -10.46 -15.07 7.47
C ASN A 253 -10.86 -15.46 8.91
N TYR A 254 -11.75 -14.70 9.56
CA TYR A 254 -12.05 -14.82 11.00
C TYR A 254 -13.55 -14.98 11.28
N PRO A 255 -14.23 -16.01 10.75
CA PRO A 255 -15.68 -16.20 10.89
C PRO A 255 -16.16 -16.36 12.34
N LYS A 256 -15.34 -16.89 13.27
CA LYS A 256 -15.78 -17.05 14.67
C LYS A 256 -15.83 -15.68 15.34
N ALA A 257 -14.78 -14.89 15.19
CA ALA A 257 -14.72 -13.51 15.66
C ALA A 257 -15.81 -12.66 15.01
N VAL A 258 -16.04 -12.84 13.70
CA VAL A 258 -17.13 -12.14 13.02
C VAL A 258 -18.47 -12.43 13.68
N ASN A 259 -18.78 -13.69 13.94
CA ASN A 259 -20.06 -14.06 14.55
C ASN A 259 -20.21 -13.59 16.00
N GLN A 260 -19.14 -13.66 16.81
CA GLN A 260 -19.21 -13.41 18.25
C GLN A 260 -19.03 -11.94 18.63
N GLU A 261 -18.33 -11.17 17.82
CA GLU A 261 -17.86 -9.83 18.17
C GLU A 261 -18.22 -8.79 17.10
N ILE A 262 -17.90 -9.05 15.83
CA ILE A 262 -18.07 -8.04 14.78
C ILE A 262 -19.53 -7.84 14.38
N LEU A 263 -20.30 -8.92 14.21
CA LEU A 263 -21.72 -8.84 13.84
C LEU A 263 -22.55 -8.01 14.84
N PRO A 264 -22.42 -8.21 16.17
CA PRO A 264 -23.04 -7.32 17.15
C PRO A 264 -22.71 -5.84 16.95
N ILE A 265 -21.43 -5.49 16.73
CA ILE A 265 -20.97 -4.11 16.53
C ILE A 265 -21.63 -3.50 15.29
N ILE A 266 -21.51 -4.15 14.13
CA ILE A 266 -22.04 -3.58 12.88
C ILE A 266 -23.58 -3.53 12.88
N LYS A 267 -24.25 -4.44 13.60
CA LYS A 267 -25.71 -4.39 13.76
C LYS A 267 -26.14 -3.17 14.55
N GLN A 268 -25.45 -2.87 15.65
CA GLN A 268 -25.69 -1.66 16.44
C GLN A 268 -25.43 -0.39 15.60
N GLU A 269 -24.35 -0.37 14.83
CA GLU A 269 -24.04 0.76 13.92
C GLU A 269 -25.12 0.94 12.84
N ALA A 270 -25.61 -0.16 12.26
CA ALA A 270 -26.70 -0.16 11.28
C ALA A 270 -28.00 0.39 11.87
N GLU A 271 -28.38 -0.08 13.07
CA GLU A 271 -29.58 0.40 13.77
C GLU A 271 -29.48 1.89 14.09
N GLN A 272 -28.30 2.35 14.53
CA GLN A 272 -28.04 3.75 14.78
C GLN A 272 -28.12 4.59 13.49
N LEU A 273 -27.47 4.18 12.41
CA LEU A 273 -27.52 4.87 11.12
C LEU A 273 -28.96 4.93 10.57
N ALA A 274 -29.73 3.84 10.70
CA ALA A 274 -31.13 3.79 10.31
C ALA A 274 -32.02 4.75 11.11
N SER A 275 -31.65 5.04 12.36
CA SER A 275 -32.31 6.04 13.20
C SER A 275 -31.88 7.46 12.81
N ASP A 276 -30.58 7.68 12.63
CA ASP A 276 -29.99 8.99 12.31
C ASP A 276 -30.48 9.50 10.95
N GLN A 277 -30.60 8.64 9.93
CA GLN A 277 -31.05 9.03 8.58
C GLN A 277 -32.51 9.53 8.52
N LYS A 278 -33.31 9.30 9.57
CA LYS A 278 -34.69 9.83 9.67
C LYS A 278 -34.75 11.29 10.08
N ASP A 279 -33.64 11.85 10.57
CA ASP A 279 -33.53 13.25 10.99
C ASP A 279 -32.23 13.84 10.44
N ILE A 280 -32.36 14.77 9.49
CA ILE A 280 -31.20 15.38 8.82
C ILE A 280 -30.21 16.02 9.79
N ARG A 281 -30.68 16.50 10.95
CA ARG A 281 -29.81 17.07 12.00
C ARG A 281 -28.94 16.01 12.65
N LYS A 282 -29.49 14.81 12.89
CA LYS A 282 -28.73 13.68 13.43
C LYS A 282 -27.73 13.16 12.41
N LEU A 283 -28.12 13.08 11.14
CA LEU A 283 -27.20 12.67 10.08
C LEU A 283 -26.04 13.66 9.90
N ALA A 284 -26.32 14.97 9.95
CA ALA A 284 -25.29 16.01 9.95
C ALA A 284 -24.40 15.94 11.19
N LYS A 285 -24.97 15.71 12.38
CA LYS A 285 -24.20 15.50 13.61
C LYS A 285 -23.28 14.28 13.50
N ARG A 286 -23.76 13.17 12.95
CA ARG A 286 -22.96 11.98 12.69
C ARG A 286 -21.81 12.25 11.72
N TYR A 287 -22.03 13.04 10.67
CA TYR A 287 -20.96 13.48 9.76
C TYR A 287 -19.87 14.23 10.53
N ILE A 288 -20.26 15.18 11.39
CA ILE A 288 -19.32 15.93 12.26
C ILE A 288 -18.56 14.98 13.18
N GLU A 289 -19.24 14.08 13.88
CA GLU A 289 -18.62 13.13 14.80
C GLU A 289 -17.60 12.21 14.10
N THR A 290 -17.90 11.74 12.88
CA THR A 290 -16.95 10.99 12.06
C THR A 290 -15.73 11.81 11.68
N TYR A 291 -15.94 13.06 11.28
CA TYR A 291 -14.85 13.96 10.95
C TYR A 291 -13.95 14.29 12.16
N GLU A 292 -14.55 14.56 13.33
CA GLU A 292 -13.80 14.83 14.57
C GLU A 292 -13.03 13.60 15.06
N ARG A 293 -13.57 12.38 14.88
CA ARG A 293 -12.84 11.14 15.18
C ARG A 293 -11.58 11.01 14.35
N HIS A 294 -11.64 11.30 13.05
CA HIS A 294 -10.48 11.28 12.17
C HIS A 294 -9.42 12.30 12.61
N LYS A 295 -9.85 13.53 12.95
CA LYS A 295 -8.96 14.55 13.52
C LYS A 295 -8.29 14.11 14.81
N ALA A 296 -9.05 13.49 15.72
CA ALA A 296 -8.53 13.03 17.01
C ALA A 296 -7.45 11.95 16.85
N ILE A 297 -7.59 11.06 15.87
CA ILE A 297 -6.58 10.02 15.58
C ILE A 297 -5.27 10.65 15.12
N ILE A 298 -5.34 11.63 14.22
CA ILE A 298 -4.18 12.38 13.74
C ILE A 298 -3.51 13.14 14.90
N ALA A 299 -4.28 13.60 15.88
CA ALA A 299 -3.81 14.37 17.03
C ALA A 299 -3.30 13.54 18.22
N LYS A 300 -3.23 12.19 18.13
CA LYS A 300 -2.98 11.28 19.27
C LYS A 300 -1.72 11.56 20.12
N ASN A 301 -0.73 12.32 19.64
CA ASN A 301 0.37 12.81 20.51
C ASN A 301 0.70 14.32 20.40
N GLN A 302 0.16 15.08 19.43
CA GLN A 302 0.28 16.56 19.38
C GLN A 302 -0.92 17.18 18.65
N PRO A 303 -1.45 18.33 19.09
CA PRO A 303 -2.47 19.05 18.33
C PRO A 303 -1.86 19.53 17.02
N ILE A 304 -2.33 18.96 15.90
CA ILE A 304 -2.17 19.60 14.61
C ILE A 304 -3.31 20.60 14.53
N GLU A 305 -3.03 21.89 14.72
CA GLU A 305 -4.01 22.93 14.39
C GLU A 305 -4.07 23.00 12.86
N PRO A 306 -5.20 22.65 12.21
CA PRO A 306 -5.39 22.94 10.81
C PRO A 306 -5.47 24.46 10.65
N ASP A 307 -4.64 25.03 9.77
CA ASP A 307 -4.80 26.41 9.34
C ASP A 307 -6.02 26.51 8.41
N LEU A 308 -7.20 26.56 9.05
CA LEU A 308 -8.51 26.69 8.40
C LEU A 308 -8.55 27.86 7.40
N GLN A 309 -7.76 28.91 7.61
CA GLN A 309 -7.81 30.11 6.80
C GLN A 309 -6.99 29.96 5.50
N ALA A 310 -5.86 29.25 5.55
CA ALA A 310 -5.10 28.87 4.36
C ALA A 310 -5.87 27.83 3.49
N ASP A 311 -6.53 26.86 4.13
CA ASP A 311 -7.28 25.80 3.44
C ASP A 311 -8.55 26.32 2.74
N ILE A 312 -9.21 27.34 3.29
CA ILE A 312 -10.39 27.99 2.69
C ILE A 312 -9.99 28.95 1.55
N ASN A 313 -8.84 29.62 1.64
CA ASN A 313 -8.39 30.58 0.63
C ASN A 313 -7.93 29.94 -0.70
N GLY A 314 -7.73 28.62 -0.74
CA GLY A 314 -7.44 27.86 -1.97
C GLY A 314 -8.66 27.54 -2.84
N PHE A 315 -9.85 28.01 -2.45
CA PHE A 315 -11.12 27.65 -3.07
C PHE A 315 -11.38 28.41 -4.37
N SER A 316 -11.46 27.68 -5.49
CA SER A 316 -12.40 28.03 -6.56
C SER A 316 -13.58 27.05 -6.48
N VAL A 317 -14.80 27.59 -6.48
CA VAL A 317 -16.05 26.85 -6.26
C VAL A 317 -16.31 25.78 -7.35
N PHE A 318 -15.53 25.78 -8.44
CA PHE A 318 -15.87 25.09 -9.69
C PHE A 318 -14.73 24.34 -10.41
N ASP A 319 -13.47 24.36 -9.95
CA ASP A 319 -12.36 23.80 -10.77
C ASP A 319 -12.02 22.32 -10.52
N ASN A 320 -12.63 21.64 -9.55
CA ASN A 320 -12.37 20.21 -9.34
C ASN A 320 -13.27 19.33 -10.21
N LEU A 321 -13.17 19.53 -11.52
CA LEU A 321 -13.48 18.52 -12.52
C LEU A 321 -12.22 17.67 -12.73
N ASP A 322 -12.31 16.41 -12.31
CA ASP A 322 -11.62 15.28 -12.91
C ASP A 322 -10.08 15.36 -13.01
N SER A 323 -9.42 15.68 -11.89
CA SER A 323 -7.96 15.46 -11.77
C SER A 323 -7.69 13.99 -11.40
N GLY A 324 -7.77 13.11 -12.41
CA GLY A 324 -7.50 11.67 -12.34
C GLY A 324 -6.04 11.31 -12.02
N GLY A 325 -5.57 11.72 -10.84
CA GLY A 325 -4.33 11.25 -10.23
C GLY A 325 -4.52 9.88 -9.59
N GLU A 326 -3.74 8.91 -10.05
CA GLU A 326 -3.44 7.60 -9.45
C GLU A 326 -4.44 7.08 -8.39
N ILE A 327 -5.57 6.53 -8.85
CA ILE A 327 -6.22 5.44 -8.12
C ILE A 327 -5.33 4.22 -8.35
N ASP A 328 -4.31 4.07 -7.52
CA ASP A 328 -3.73 2.76 -7.30
C ASP A 328 -4.87 1.91 -6.75
N ASP A 329 -5.32 0.92 -7.51
CA ASP A 329 -6.40 0.00 -7.11
C ASP A 329 -6.01 -0.86 -5.88
N SER A 330 -4.78 -0.69 -5.37
CA SER A 330 -4.30 -1.21 -4.09
C SER A 330 -4.29 -0.18 -2.94
N GLN A 331 -4.50 1.11 -3.23
CA GLN A 331 -4.85 2.14 -2.25
C GLN A 331 -6.36 2.09 -1.96
N GLN A 332 -6.78 1.11 -1.16
CA GLN A 332 -7.92 1.37 -0.28
C GLN A 332 -7.43 2.35 0.80
N ASP A 333 -8.03 3.53 0.87
CA ASP A 333 -7.90 4.55 1.92
C ASP A 333 -6.65 5.48 1.88
N ASP A 334 -6.32 6.10 0.74
CA ASP A 334 -5.61 7.42 0.75
C ASP A 334 -6.60 8.61 0.67
N ASP A 335 -7.90 8.35 0.88
CA ASP A 335 -9.01 9.32 0.97
C ASP A 335 -9.01 10.15 2.29
N LEU A 336 -7.89 10.22 3.01
CA LEU A 336 -7.80 10.87 4.33
C LEU A 336 -6.88 12.10 4.38
N VAL A 337 -6.35 12.57 3.24
CA VAL A 337 -6.22 14.02 3.12
C VAL A 337 -7.66 14.50 3.05
N THR A 338 -8.18 15.03 4.17
CA THR A 338 -9.50 15.68 4.19
C THR A 338 -9.61 16.51 2.92
N SER A 339 -10.50 16.11 2.01
CA SER A 339 -10.68 16.90 0.81
C SER A 339 -11.09 18.30 1.28
N GLN A 340 -10.59 19.36 0.65
CA GLN A 340 -10.99 20.73 1.03
C GLN A 340 -12.53 20.87 1.03
N LYS A 341 -13.22 20.06 0.20
CA LYS A 341 -14.67 19.86 0.19
C LYS A 341 -15.23 19.33 1.52
N ASP A 342 -14.63 18.30 2.11
CA ASP A 342 -15.05 17.73 3.40
C ASP A 342 -14.82 18.69 4.56
N LEU A 343 -13.70 19.44 4.57
CA LEU A 343 -13.44 20.46 5.58
C LEU A 343 -14.49 21.58 5.54
N LEU A 344 -14.85 22.02 4.33
CA LEU A 344 -15.88 23.03 4.12
C LEU A 344 -17.24 22.51 4.58
N LEU A 345 -17.63 21.30 4.17
CA LEU A 345 -18.90 20.70 4.56
C LEU A 345 -18.98 20.52 6.08
N TYR A 346 -17.92 20.01 6.71
CA TYR A 346 -17.80 19.92 8.17
C TYR A 346 -18.01 21.28 8.84
N SER A 347 -17.29 22.31 8.37
CA SER A 347 -17.33 23.66 8.98
C SER A 347 -18.72 24.28 8.83
N LEU A 348 -19.35 24.10 7.66
CA LEU A 348 -20.70 24.60 7.36
C LEU A 348 -21.75 23.88 8.20
N LEU A 349 -21.71 22.54 8.26
CA LEU A 349 -22.65 21.75 9.05
C LEU A 349 -22.52 22.06 10.55
N LYS A 350 -21.29 22.20 11.05
CA LYS A 350 -21.02 22.54 12.45
C LYS A 350 -21.59 23.92 12.80
N ALA A 351 -21.28 24.93 11.99
CA ALA A 351 -21.82 26.27 12.19
C ALA A 351 -23.35 26.34 12.08
N ASP A 352 -23.95 25.61 11.14
CA ASP A 352 -25.42 25.64 10.96
C ASP A 352 -26.14 24.90 12.10
N LEU A 353 -25.63 23.74 12.55
CA LEU A 353 -26.18 22.98 13.67
C LEU A 353 -26.07 23.70 15.01
N ASP A 354 -24.97 24.44 15.24
CA ASP A 354 -24.78 25.22 16.46
C ASP A 354 -25.66 26.49 16.50
N ASN A 355 -26.27 26.87 15.37
CA ASN A 355 -27.05 28.11 15.25
C ASN A 355 -28.47 27.87 14.71
N TYR A 356 -28.68 28.09 13.41
CA TYR A 356 -30.01 28.33 12.83
C TYR A 356 -30.62 27.13 12.08
N CYS A 357 -29.84 26.08 11.79
CA CYS A 357 -30.27 24.89 11.04
C CYS A 357 -30.97 25.21 9.70
N GLN A 358 -30.53 26.25 8.99
CA GLN A 358 -31.19 26.75 7.77
C GLN A 358 -30.64 26.09 6.50
N LEU A 359 -29.40 25.59 6.54
CA LEU A 359 -28.71 25.07 5.37
C LEU A 359 -28.90 23.56 5.20
N LEU A 360 -29.35 22.85 6.23
CA LEU A 360 -29.57 21.41 6.18
C LEU A 360 -30.53 20.99 5.06
N GLU A 361 -31.58 21.78 4.78
CA GLU A 361 -32.54 21.50 3.71
C GLU A 361 -32.05 21.93 2.31
N HIS A 362 -30.90 22.59 2.21
CA HIS A 362 -30.37 22.99 0.92
C HIS A 362 -30.06 21.75 0.05
N PRO A 363 -30.52 21.67 -1.21
CA PRO A 363 -30.43 20.45 -2.02
C PRO A 363 -29.02 19.87 -2.13
N LYS A 364 -28.00 20.73 -2.20
CA LYS A 364 -26.59 20.31 -2.22
C LYS A 364 -26.17 19.63 -0.90
N ILE A 365 -26.59 20.16 0.26
CA ILE A 365 -26.26 19.58 1.56
C ILE A 365 -26.99 18.25 1.75
N VAL A 366 -28.26 18.19 1.36
CA VAL A 366 -29.04 16.95 1.36
C VAL A 366 -28.35 15.87 0.51
N ALA A 367 -27.90 16.22 -0.70
CA ALA A 367 -27.20 15.27 -1.57
C ALA A 367 -25.88 14.75 -0.98
N GLU A 368 -25.07 15.64 -0.37
CA GLU A 368 -23.83 15.23 0.30
C GLU A 368 -24.09 14.33 1.52
N LEU A 369 -25.10 14.65 2.33
CA LEU A 369 -25.49 13.83 3.48
C LEU A 369 -26.08 12.47 3.06
N GLN A 370 -26.83 12.42 1.96
CA GLN A 370 -27.32 11.17 1.37
C GLN A 370 -26.16 10.30 0.86
N GLU A 371 -25.18 10.90 0.19
CA GLU A 371 -23.99 10.17 -0.25
C GLU A 371 -23.15 9.69 0.94
N PHE A 372 -23.01 10.51 1.99
CA PHE A 372 -22.40 10.08 3.24
C PHE A 372 -23.13 8.88 3.85
N ALA A 373 -24.47 8.94 3.98
CA ALA A 373 -25.26 7.83 4.50
C ALA A 373 -25.09 6.56 3.66
N ARG A 374 -25.10 6.69 2.33
CA ARG A 374 -24.87 5.58 1.40
C ARG A 374 -23.48 4.96 1.61
N LYS A 375 -22.43 5.77 1.72
CA LYS A 375 -21.06 5.30 2.01
C LYS A 375 -21.00 4.57 3.35
N GLN A 376 -21.61 5.11 4.39
CA GLN A 376 -21.66 4.49 5.72
C GLN A 376 -22.39 3.14 5.70
N TRP A 377 -23.52 3.03 4.98
CA TRP A 377 -24.21 1.75 4.80
C TRP A 377 -23.32 0.71 4.10
N VAL A 378 -22.58 1.10 3.06
CA VAL A 378 -21.63 0.22 2.36
C VAL A 378 -20.49 -0.19 3.30
N GLU A 379 -19.96 0.74 4.09
CA GLU A 379 -18.90 0.43 5.05
C GLU A 379 -19.35 -0.58 6.10
N ILE A 380 -20.52 -0.37 6.70
CA ILE A 380 -21.12 -1.28 7.69
C ILE A 380 -21.37 -2.65 7.05
N ALA A 381 -22.02 -2.70 5.89
CA ALA A 381 -22.36 -3.96 5.20
C ALA A 381 -21.11 -4.77 4.78
N THR A 382 -19.99 -4.09 4.50
CA THR A 382 -18.74 -4.74 4.08
C THR A 382 -17.74 -4.92 5.24
N GLY A 383 -18.13 -4.59 6.47
CA GLY A 383 -17.28 -4.64 7.66
C GLY A 383 -16.11 -3.64 7.64
N ARG A 384 -16.12 -2.67 6.72
CA ARG A 384 -15.14 -1.56 6.67
C ARG A 384 -15.37 -0.53 7.77
N SER A 385 -16.52 -0.54 8.44
CA SER A 385 -16.76 0.28 9.63
C SER A 385 -15.91 -0.17 10.83
N ILE A 386 -15.37 -1.41 10.81
CA ILE A 386 -14.39 -1.86 11.80
C ILE A 386 -13.04 -1.24 11.46
N LYS A 387 -12.60 -0.31 12.31
CA LYS A 387 -11.38 0.48 12.14
C LYS A 387 -10.29 0.05 13.11
N PHE A 388 -9.10 -0.18 12.56
CA PHE A 388 -7.84 -0.20 13.29
C PHE A 388 -7.17 1.16 13.19
N THR A 389 -6.18 1.43 14.04
CA THR A 389 -5.26 2.56 13.82
C THR A 389 -4.10 2.08 12.98
N SER A 390 -3.60 2.87 12.03
CA SER A 390 -2.35 2.58 11.32
C SER A 390 -1.32 3.67 11.51
N GLY A 391 -0.04 3.31 11.39
CA GLY A 391 1.09 4.25 11.46
C GLY A 391 2.25 3.78 10.59
N LEU A 392 3.21 4.69 10.35
CA LEU A 392 4.36 4.44 9.47
C LEU A 392 5.25 3.35 10.07
N ALA A 393 5.46 2.27 9.31
CA ALA A 393 6.35 1.19 9.71
C ALA A 393 7.78 1.70 9.83
N GLN A 394 8.47 1.35 10.91
CA GLN A 394 9.89 1.61 11.12
C GLN A 394 10.60 0.33 11.61
N PRO A 395 11.78 -0.02 11.06
CA PRO A 395 12.51 -1.19 11.51
C PRO A 395 13.23 -0.89 12.83
N ASN A 396 13.22 -1.84 13.76
CA ASN A 396 14.06 -1.79 14.95
C ASN A 396 14.57 -3.19 15.33
N LEU A 397 15.90 -3.35 15.39
CA LEU A 397 16.55 -4.64 15.69
C LEU A 397 16.68 -4.94 17.19
N ASP A 398 16.35 -3.99 18.07
CA ASP A 398 16.36 -4.21 19.52
C ASP A 398 15.03 -4.84 20.02
N LEU A 399 14.00 -4.87 19.16
CA LEU A 399 12.76 -5.60 19.40
C LEU A 399 12.93 -7.10 19.13
N GLN A 400 12.36 -7.94 19.99
CA GLN A 400 12.20 -9.36 19.73
C GLN A 400 11.12 -9.62 18.67
N HIS A 401 11.04 -10.86 18.19
CA HIS A 401 10.14 -11.21 17.07
C HIS A 401 8.65 -11.12 17.43
N ASP A 402 8.32 -11.22 18.71
CA ASP A 402 6.97 -11.10 19.29
C ASP A 402 6.69 -9.70 19.87
N GLU A 403 7.61 -8.75 19.69
CA GLU A 403 7.51 -7.39 20.21
C GLU A 403 7.19 -6.39 19.09
N ILE A 404 6.46 -5.33 19.45
CA ILE A 404 6.17 -4.16 18.62
C ILE A 404 6.30 -2.90 19.50
N SER A 405 6.56 -1.72 18.92
CA SER A 405 6.57 -0.47 19.68
C SER A 405 5.63 0.57 19.09
N ILE A 406 4.66 0.97 19.89
CA ILE A 406 3.68 2.01 19.58
C ILE A 406 3.63 3.00 20.74
N PRO A 407 4.12 4.25 20.56
CA PRO A 407 4.40 5.15 21.68
C PRO A 407 3.21 5.48 22.58
N PHE A 408 2.00 5.60 22.03
CA PHE A 408 0.81 6.01 22.81
C PHE A 408 0.07 4.83 23.49
N LEU A 409 0.46 3.59 23.23
CA LEU A 409 -0.13 2.40 23.87
C LEU A 409 0.68 1.98 25.09
N LYS A 410 0.06 1.26 26.02
CA LYS A 410 0.72 0.86 27.27
C LYS A 410 1.75 -0.23 27.01
N GLU A 411 2.85 -0.21 27.76
CA GLU A 411 3.81 -1.31 27.76
C GLU A 411 3.16 -2.62 28.25
N GLY A 412 3.52 -3.73 27.64
CA GLY A 412 2.96 -5.07 27.90
C GLY A 412 1.57 -5.31 27.29
N GLU A 413 1.00 -4.33 26.58
CA GLU A 413 -0.30 -4.48 25.93
C GLU A 413 -0.21 -5.36 24.69
N GLU A 414 -1.07 -6.39 24.59
CA GLU A 414 -1.16 -7.22 23.41
C GLU A 414 -1.98 -6.55 22.31
N LEU A 415 -1.46 -6.57 21.08
CA LEU A 415 -2.02 -5.92 19.91
C LEU A 415 -2.23 -6.93 18.79
N ILE A 416 -3.33 -6.77 18.04
CA ILE A 416 -3.52 -7.40 16.73
C ILE A 416 -2.87 -6.49 15.69
N VAL A 417 -2.06 -7.03 14.79
CA VAL A 417 -1.27 -6.26 13.81
C VAL A 417 -1.41 -6.89 12.42
N THR A 418 -1.57 -6.05 11.40
CA THR A 418 -1.75 -6.46 10.00
C THR A 418 -1.28 -5.38 9.02
N ARG A 419 -1.16 -5.74 7.75
CA ARG A 419 -0.97 -4.85 6.61
C ARG A 419 -1.91 -5.26 5.48
N SER A 420 -2.45 -4.27 4.78
CA SER A 420 -3.22 -4.49 3.56
C SER A 420 -2.35 -4.34 2.30
N PRO A 421 -2.67 -5.03 1.20
CA PRO A 421 -3.74 -6.03 1.06
C PRO A 421 -3.40 -7.35 1.77
N LEU A 422 -4.41 -7.96 2.40
CA LEU A 422 -4.25 -9.26 3.05
C LEU A 422 -4.47 -10.41 2.05
N ILE A 423 -3.50 -11.34 1.97
CA ILE A 423 -3.64 -12.56 1.16
C ILE A 423 -4.52 -13.58 1.89
N ASN A 424 -4.16 -13.92 3.13
CA ASN A 424 -4.85 -14.88 3.97
C ASN A 424 -4.51 -14.62 5.44
N SER A 425 -5.02 -15.46 6.34
CA SER A 425 -4.88 -15.28 7.78
C SER A 425 -3.45 -15.22 8.32
N ASN A 426 -2.43 -15.67 7.56
CA ASN A 426 -1.03 -15.60 7.99
C ASN A 426 -0.53 -14.15 8.15
N GLY A 427 -1.17 -13.19 7.47
CA GLY A 427 -0.76 -11.78 7.50
C GLY A 427 -1.34 -10.95 8.63
N VAL A 428 -2.06 -11.56 9.57
CA VAL A 428 -2.50 -10.92 10.81
C VAL A 428 -1.91 -11.70 11.96
N ILE A 429 -1.23 -11.00 12.88
CA ILE A 429 -0.55 -11.60 14.02
C ILE A 429 -0.88 -10.84 15.31
N THR A 430 -0.52 -11.42 16.45
CA THR A 430 -0.55 -10.72 17.74
C THR A 430 0.87 -10.45 18.23
N LEU A 431 1.14 -9.24 18.71
CA LEU A 431 2.44 -8.81 19.24
C LEU A 431 2.26 -8.09 20.59
N ILE A 432 3.32 -8.05 21.40
CA ILE A 432 3.34 -7.36 22.69
C ILE A 432 4.00 -5.99 22.53
N ASN A 433 3.31 -4.94 22.99
CA ASN A 433 3.85 -3.59 22.95
C ASN A 433 4.98 -3.43 23.97
N LYS A 434 6.13 -2.96 23.51
CA LYS A 434 7.32 -2.65 24.30
C LYS A 434 7.79 -1.24 23.95
N HIS A 435 8.07 -0.42 24.95
CA HIS A 435 8.55 0.93 24.69
C HIS A 435 10.04 0.95 24.36
N LEU A 436 10.40 1.65 23.29
CA LEU A 436 11.78 1.93 22.95
C LEU A 436 12.24 3.23 23.63
N PRO A 437 13.56 3.44 23.84
CA PRO A 437 14.09 4.66 24.45
C PRO A 437 13.72 5.93 23.67
N GLU A 438 13.69 5.83 22.35
CA GLU A 438 13.28 6.90 21.44
C GLU A 438 12.19 6.38 20.51
N MET A 439 11.05 7.09 20.49
CA MET A 439 9.90 6.78 19.65
C MET A 439 9.34 8.06 19.06
N LEU A 440 9.03 8.03 17.76
CA LEU A 440 8.45 9.14 17.04
C LEU A 440 6.94 8.98 16.91
N ASP A 441 6.22 10.10 17.01
CA ASP A 441 4.79 10.14 16.77
C ASP A 441 4.44 9.75 15.32
N GLY A 442 3.32 9.05 15.14
CA GLY A 442 2.86 8.55 13.85
C GLY A 442 3.62 7.32 13.33
N CYS A 443 4.59 6.81 14.08
CA CYS A 443 5.36 5.62 13.72
C CYS A 443 4.93 4.38 14.51
N VAL A 444 5.22 3.21 13.94
CA VAL A 444 5.07 1.87 14.52
C VAL A 444 6.39 1.13 14.28
N TYR A 445 7.09 0.76 15.35
CA TYR A 445 8.37 0.05 15.23
C TYR A 445 8.17 -1.46 15.35
N ILE A 446 8.84 -2.21 14.49
CA ILE A 446 8.74 -3.68 14.44
C ILE A 446 10.09 -4.29 14.08
N HIS A 447 10.32 -5.52 14.53
CA HIS A 447 11.47 -6.29 14.06
C HIS A 447 11.33 -6.57 12.54
N PRO A 448 12.35 -6.26 11.71
CA PRO A 448 12.23 -6.33 10.26
C PRO A 448 11.91 -7.74 9.72
N ALA A 449 12.42 -8.79 10.37
CA ALA A 449 12.06 -10.16 9.99
C ALA A 449 10.58 -10.46 10.26
N THR A 450 10.04 -10.06 11.42
CA THR A 450 8.61 -10.23 11.73
C THR A 450 7.72 -9.52 10.72
N ALA A 451 8.12 -8.32 10.30
CA ALA A 451 7.40 -7.53 9.31
C ALA A 451 7.41 -8.19 7.92
N MET A 452 8.56 -8.72 7.49
CA MET A 452 8.71 -9.42 6.22
C MET A 452 7.96 -10.75 6.21
N ASP A 453 8.19 -11.61 7.21
CA ASP A 453 7.71 -12.99 7.25
C ASP A 453 6.18 -13.10 7.36
N ASN A 454 5.54 -12.11 7.98
CA ASN A 454 4.08 -12.12 8.16
C ASN A 454 3.37 -11.18 7.18
N MET A 455 3.92 -10.00 6.91
CA MET A 455 3.19 -8.92 6.22
C MET A 455 3.86 -8.46 4.91
N GLN A 456 4.95 -9.12 4.50
CA GLN A 456 5.76 -8.74 3.33
C GLN A 456 6.12 -7.24 3.32
N CYS A 457 6.27 -6.66 4.51
CA CYS A 457 6.45 -5.24 4.76
C CYS A 457 7.86 -4.80 4.43
N ASP A 458 7.99 -3.68 3.71
CA ASP A 458 9.23 -2.91 3.62
C ASP A 458 9.06 -1.59 4.40
N PHE A 459 10.08 -0.72 4.38
CA PHE A 459 10.06 0.54 5.12
C PHE A 459 10.16 1.76 4.20
N ASP A 460 9.66 1.62 2.96
CA ASP A 460 9.68 2.66 1.95
C ASP A 460 8.48 3.62 2.00
N GLY A 461 7.52 3.32 2.88
CA GLY A 461 6.29 4.06 3.13
C GLY A 461 5.13 3.23 3.67
N ASP A 462 5.33 1.93 3.92
CA ASP A 462 4.29 1.03 4.41
C ASP A 462 3.71 1.47 5.75
N LEU A 463 2.41 1.23 5.91
CA LEU A 463 1.69 1.44 7.16
C LEU A 463 1.32 0.09 7.77
N LEU A 464 1.53 -0.04 9.08
CA LEU A 464 1.04 -1.18 9.85
C LEU A 464 -0.23 -0.78 10.58
N ALA A 465 -1.28 -1.56 10.39
CA ALA A 465 -2.54 -1.40 11.09
C ALA A 465 -2.55 -2.25 12.37
N PHE A 466 -3.09 -1.70 13.44
CA PHE A 466 -3.11 -2.32 14.75
C PHE A 466 -4.34 -1.93 15.57
N ALA A 467 -4.73 -2.82 16.48
CA ALA A 467 -5.68 -2.53 17.54
C ALA A 467 -5.33 -3.32 18.81
N PRO A 468 -5.60 -2.77 20.00
CA PRO A 468 -5.52 -3.52 21.24
C PRO A 468 -6.36 -4.81 21.22
N SER A 469 -5.77 -5.94 21.61
CA SER A 469 -6.51 -7.20 21.73
C SER A 469 -7.69 -7.10 22.70
N ARG A 470 -7.66 -6.18 23.68
CA ARG A 470 -8.78 -5.94 24.61
C ARG A 470 -10.02 -5.34 23.93
N GLU A 471 -9.85 -4.66 22.79
CA GLU A 471 -10.96 -4.09 22.02
C GLU A 471 -11.61 -5.14 21.13
N PHE A 472 -10.84 -6.17 20.74
CA PHE A 472 -11.28 -7.27 19.90
C PHE A 472 -10.81 -8.64 20.46
N PRO A 473 -11.22 -9.03 21.68
CA PRO A 473 -10.74 -10.25 22.34
C PRO A 473 -11.04 -11.53 21.55
N TYR A 474 -12.18 -11.62 20.88
CA TYR A 474 -12.50 -12.81 20.09
C TYR A 474 -11.69 -12.89 18.80
N LEU A 475 -11.46 -11.74 18.15
CA LEU A 475 -10.56 -11.67 17.02
C LEU A 475 -9.12 -12.05 17.40
N ALA A 476 -8.60 -11.55 18.52
CA ALA A 476 -7.25 -11.88 18.99
C ALA A 476 -7.07 -13.39 19.21
N VAL A 477 -8.08 -14.06 19.80
CA VAL A 477 -8.07 -15.52 19.98
C VAL A 477 -8.07 -16.26 18.65
N GLU A 478 -8.94 -15.88 17.70
CA GLU A 478 -8.97 -16.56 16.40
C GLU A 478 -7.70 -16.27 15.58
N VAL A 479 -7.12 -15.06 15.66
CA VAL A 479 -5.82 -14.74 15.04
C VAL A 479 -4.74 -15.69 15.53
N LYS A 480 -4.62 -15.92 16.84
CA LYS A 480 -3.66 -16.89 17.40
C LYS A 480 -3.94 -18.31 16.92
N GLU A 481 -5.21 -18.73 16.92
CA GLU A 481 -5.61 -20.06 16.42
C GLU A 481 -5.19 -20.25 14.94
N ARG A 482 -5.41 -19.24 14.09
CA ARG A 482 -5.05 -19.30 12.67
C ARG A 482 -3.55 -19.33 12.42
N ASN A 483 -2.76 -18.78 13.34
CA ASN A 483 -1.32 -18.76 13.27
C ASN A 483 -0.64 -20.00 13.86
N LEU A 484 -1.39 -20.96 14.41
CA LEU A 484 -0.83 -22.27 14.76
C LEU A 484 -0.29 -22.98 13.51
N PRO A 485 0.85 -23.69 13.58
CA PRO A 485 1.49 -24.35 12.42
C PRO A 485 0.54 -25.23 11.60
N GLU A 486 -0.36 -25.96 12.25
CA GLU A 486 -1.35 -26.83 11.61
C GLU A 486 -2.47 -26.07 10.86
N ASN A 487 -2.72 -24.81 11.24
CA ASN A 487 -3.81 -24.00 10.69
C ASN A 487 -3.31 -23.06 9.58
N ARG A 488 -2.07 -22.57 9.69
CA ARG A 488 -1.45 -21.62 8.74
C ARG A 488 -1.51 -22.09 7.30
N TYR A 489 -1.71 -21.14 6.38
CA TYR A 489 -1.52 -21.39 4.95
C TYR A 489 -0.02 -21.63 4.66
N PRO A 490 0.32 -22.34 3.58
CA PRO A 490 1.70 -22.35 3.10
C PRO A 490 2.19 -20.93 2.86
N ASP A 491 3.44 -20.65 3.20
CA ASP A 491 4.04 -19.34 2.97
C ASP A 491 4.17 -19.05 1.46
N ILE A 492 4.01 -17.78 1.11
CA ILE A 492 4.07 -17.32 -0.28
C ILE A 492 5.53 -17.25 -0.70
N ILE A 493 5.85 -17.91 -1.81
CA ILE A 493 7.21 -17.95 -2.35
C ILE A 493 7.34 -16.87 -3.42
N LYS A 494 8.14 -15.84 -3.12
CA LYS A 494 8.44 -14.78 -4.07
C LYS A 494 9.33 -15.33 -5.20
N ARG A 495 8.84 -15.28 -6.44
CA ARG A 495 9.61 -15.69 -7.63
C ARG A 495 10.72 -14.70 -7.91
N GLU A 496 11.84 -15.21 -8.43
CA GLU A 496 12.91 -14.36 -8.93
C GLU A 496 12.41 -13.48 -10.09
N LYS A 497 12.87 -12.23 -10.12
CA LYS A 497 12.46 -11.26 -11.13
C LYS A 497 13.10 -11.60 -12.47
N VAL A 498 12.31 -11.56 -13.54
CA VAL A 498 12.79 -11.75 -14.91
C VAL A 498 12.94 -10.39 -15.58
N LEU A 499 14.06 -10.18 -16.27
CA LEU A 499 14.31 -8.95 -17.01
C LEU A 499 13.35 -8.82 -18.19
N TYR A 500 12.88 -7.60 -18.43
CA TYR A 500 12.14 -7.27 -19.63
C TYR A 500 13.03 -7.36 -20.88
N GLN A 501 12.40 -7.68 -22.01
CA GLN A 501 12.99 -7.67 -23.33
C GLN A 501 12.18 -6.72 -24.23
N GLY A 502 12.84 -6.06 -25.18
CA GLY A 502 12.19 -5.19 -26.16
C GLY A 502 12.30 -3.69 -25.88
N SER A 503 11.48 -2.90 -26.59
CA SER A 503 11.46 -1.44 -26.48
C SER A 503 10.74 -0.97 -25.20
N PHE A 504 10.93 0.30 -24.82
CA PHE A 504 10.26 0.82 -23.63
C PHE A 504 8.73 0.84 -23.77
N GLU A 505 8.22 1.13 -24.95
CA GLU A 505 6.80 1.14 -25.25
C GLU A 505 6.19 -0.27 -25.08
N GLN A 506 6.89 -1.33 -25.50
CA GLN A 506 6.48 -2.72 -25.26
C GLN A 506 6.41 -3.03 -23.76
N ILE A 507 7.41 -2.56 -23.01
CA ILE A 507 7.45 -2.71 -21.55
C ILE A 507 6.31 -1.94 -20.89
N ALA A 508 6.05 -0.70 -21.31
CA ALA A 508 4.98 0.14 -20.80
C ALA A 508 3.62 -0.52 -21.00
N ILE A 509 3.33 -1.01 -22.22
CA ILE A 509 2.09 -1.75 -22.53
C ILE A 509 1.96 -2.98 -21.63
N SER A 510 3.03 -3.76 -21.51
CA SER A 510 3.02 -4.96 -20.67
C SER A 510 2.79 -4.62 -19.20
N ALA A 511 3.40 -3.53 -18.70
CA ALA A 511 3.30 -3.10 -17.30
C ALA A 511 1.91 -2.52 -16.95
N MET A 512 1.10 -2.15 -17.94
CA MET A 512 -0.29 -1.72 -17.71
C MET A 512 -1.20 -2.88 -17.26
N GLU A 513 -0.88 -4.13 -17.63
CA GLU A 513 -1.70 -5.28 -17.30
C GLU A 513 -1.61 -5.59 -15.80
N ASN A 514 -2.71 -5.36 -15.08
CA ASN A 514 -2.79 -5.60 -13.63
C ASN A 514 -3.93 -6.59 -13.30
N LYS A 515 -3.58 -7.73 -12.70
CA LYS A 515 -4.53 -8.77 -12.24
C LYS A 515 -4.67 -8.86 -10.73
N ILE A 516 -4.08 -7.93 -9.96
CA ILE A 516 -4.11 -7.94 -8.49
C ILE A 516 -5.55 -8.05 -7.99
N GLY A 517 -6.45 -7.18 -8.46
CA GLY A 517 -7.85 -7.17 -8.03
C GLY A 517 -8.61 -8.46 -8.36
N ILE A 518 -8.35 -9.06 -9.53
CA ILE A 518 -8.97 -10.33 -9.95
C ILE A 518 -8.52 -11.46 -9.03
N ILE A 519 -7.20 -11.58 -8.83
CA ILE A 519 -6.62 -12.66 -8.02
C ILE A 519 -7.03 -12.50 -6.53
N ALA A 520 -6.99 -11.27 -6.00
CA ALA A 520 -7.39 -10.98 -4.61
C ALA A 520 -8.88 -11.28 -4.35
N ASN A 521 -9.75 -11.04 -5.32
CA ASN A 521 -11.16 -11.40 -5.22
C ASN A 521 -11.38 -12.91 -5.26
N GLU A 522 -10.64 -13.63 -6.11
CA GLU A 522 -10.72 -15.10 -6.13
C GLU A 522 -10.18 -15.75 -4.86
N ILE A 523 -9.13 -15.17 -4.26
CA ILE A 523 -8.64 -15.61 -2.94
C ILE A 523 -9.72 -15.42 -1.87
N GLN A 524 -10.34 -14.24 -1.80
CA GLN A 524 -11.44 -13.97 -0.86
C GLN A 524 -12.61 -14.95 -1.05
N LYS A 525 -13.01 -15.20 -2.29
CA LYS A 525 -14.08 -16.17 -2.60
C LYS A 525 -13.73 -17.57 -2.12
N ASN A 526 -12.50 -18.00 -2.37
CA ASN A 526 -12.04 -19.31 -1.93
C ASN A 526 -12.05 -19.42 -0.39
N ILE A 527 -11.56 -18.41 0.32
CA ILE A 527 -11.57 -18.39 1.79
C ILE A 527 -13.02 -18.38 2.33
N ALA A 528 -13.92 -17.64 1.69
CA ALA A 528 -15.34 -17.64 2.04
C ALA A 528 -15.94 -19.05 1.96
N LEU A 529 -15.70 -19.78 0.87
CA LEU A 529 -16.14 -21.17 0.71
C LEU A 529 -15.57 -22.10 1.79
N GLN A 530 -14.31 -21.91 2.20
CA GLN A 530 -13.72 -22.66 3.31
C GLN A 530 -14.43 -22.36 4.65
N CYS A 531 -14.83 -21.12 4.87
CA CYS A 531 -15.56 -20.70 6.06
C CYS A 531 -16.98 -21.28 6.09
N GLU A 532 -17.67 -21.30 4.95
CA GLU A 532 -18.98 -21.95 4.82
C GLU A 532 -18.93 -23.43 5.22
N ILE A 533 -17.93 -24.18 4.77
CA ILE A 533 -17.72 -25.59 5.16
C ILE A 533 -17.65 -25.74 6.69
N CYS A 534 -17.03 -24.78 7.38
CA CYS A 534 -16.86 -24.81 8.83
C CYS A 534 -18.16 -24.43 9.56
N ALA A 535 -18.92 -23.47 9.04
CA ALA A 535 -20.14 -22.95 9.66
C ALA A 535 -21.41 -23.76 9.31
N MET A 536 -21.36 -24.61 8.28
CA MET A 536 -22.51 -25.31 7.73
C MET A 536 -23.26 -26.20 8.75
N PRO A 537 -24.60 -26.09 8.83
CA PRO A 537 -25.44 -26.99 9.62
C PRO A 537 -25.24 -28.46 9.23
N LYS A 538 -25.33 -29.38 10.21
CA LYS A 538 -25.13 -30.82 9.97
C LYS A 538 -26.07 -31.39 8.89
N SER A 539 -27.29 -30.88 8.81
CA SER A 539 -28.30 -31.28 7.83
C SER A 539 -27.92 -30.98 6.38
N GLU A 540 -27.14 -29.93 6.14
CA GLU A 540 -26.80 -29.46 4.78
C GLU A 540 -25.52 -30.10 4.23
N LYS A 541 -24.67 -30.65 5.11
CA LYS A 541 -23.34 -31.17 4.74
C LYS A 541 -23.38 -32.26 3.67
N ALA A 542 -24.38 -33.14 3.71
CA ALA A 542 -24.49 -34.23 2.74
C ALA A 542 -24.83 -33.73 1.33
N ASP A 543 -25.78 -32.79 1.23
CA ASP A 543 -26.18 -32.22 -0.05
C ASP A 543 -25.08 -31.31 -0.63
N TYR A 544 -24.39 -30.55 0.23
CA TYR A 544 -23.21 -29.78 -0.16
C TYR A 544 -22.11 -30.68 -0.76
N LEU A 545 -21.77 -31.78 -0.10
CA LEU A 545 -20.78 -32.72 -0.64
C LEU A 545 -21.23 -33.34 -1.96
N ARG A 546 -22.54 -33.58 -2.14
CA ARG A 546 -23.09 -34.07 -3.42
C ARG A 546 -22.91 -33.02 -4.52
N GLN A 547 -23.20 -31.75 -4.24
CA GLN A 547 -22.99 -30.64 -5.18
C GLN A 547 -21.52 -30.49 -5.56
N VAL A 548 -20.61 -30.48 -4.57
CA VAL A 548 -19.16 -30.40 -4.81
C VAL A 548 -18.67 -31.61 -5.62
N SER A 549 -19.12 -32.82 -5.30
CA SER A 549 -18.75 -34.04 -6.03
C SER A 549 -19.21 -33.99 -7.49
N GLN A 550 -20.47 -33.63 -7.74
CA GLN A 550 -20.99 -33.46 -9.11
C GLN A 550 -20.22 -32.40 -9.88
N HIS A 551 -19.83 -31.30 -9.23
CA HIS A 551 -19.03 -30.26 -9.84
C HIS A 551 -17.61 -30.74 -10.17
N PHE A 552 -16.95 -31.40 -9.23
CA PHE A 552 -15.59 -31.94 -9.40
C PHE A 552 -15.51 -33.00 -10.50
N VAL A 553 -16.56 -33.81 -10.69
CA VAL A 553 -16.67 -34.69 -11.87
C VAL A 553 -16.60 -33.87 -13.16
N ARG A 554 -17.32 -32.74 -13.26
CA ARG A 554 -17.27 -31.86 -14.46
C ARG A 554 -15.91 -31.19 -14.62
N VAL A 555 -15.25 -30.83 -13.52
CA VAL A 555 -13.88 -30.27 -13.55
C VAL A 555 -12.89 -31.29 -14.11
N LEU A 556 -12.94 -32.54 -13.64
CA LEU A 556 -12.11 -33.63 -14.16
C LEU A 556 -12.42 -33.95 -15.64
N GLN A 557 -13.70 -33.91 -16.03
CA GLN A 557 -14.09 -34.07 -17.44
C GLN A 557 -13.49 -32.96 -18.32
N LYS A 558 -13.46 -31.71 -17.86
CA LYS A 558 -12.81 -30.61 -18.60
C LYS A 558 -11.31 -30.84 -18.74
N GLN A 559 -10.66 -31.37 -17.69
CA GLN A 559 -9.24 -31.74 -17.75
C GLN A 559 -8.99 -32.86 -18.76
N GLN A 560 -9.81 -33.92 -18.76
CA GLN A 560 -9.71 -35.03 -19.73
C GLN A 560 -9.94 -34.60 -21.19
N GLN A 561 -10.69 -33.50 -21.39
CA GLN A 561 -10.93 -32.90 -22.71
C GLN A 561 -9.89 -31.83 -23.09
N ASP A 562 -8.80 -31.70 -22.34
CA ASP A 562 -7.77 -30.66 -22.50
C ASP A 562 -8.32 -29.21 -22.47
N LYS A 563 -9.50 -29.01 -21.87
CA LYS A 563 -10.13 -27.68 -21.70
C LYS A 563 -9.71 -26.96 -20.42
N LEU A 564 -8.99 -27.65 -19.53
CA LEU A 564 -8.55 -27.11 -18.26
C LEU A 564 -7.27 -27.82 -17.80
N GLN A 565 -6.19 -27.07 -17.58
CA GLN A 565 -4.96 -27.63 -17.04
C GLN A 565 -4.97 -27.56 -15.51
N ILE A 566 -4.86 -28.71 -14.85
CA ILE A 566 -4.84 -28.82 -13.39
C ILE A 566 -3.56 -29.58 -12.99
N PRO A 567 -2.76 -29.08 -12.03
CA PRO A 567 -1.60 -29.81 -11.52
C PRO A 567 -1.99 -31.20 -10.98
N ASP A 568 -1.15 -32.21 -11.24
CA ASP A 568 -1.42 -33.61 -10.87
C ASP A 568 -1.78 -33.77 -9.39
N LYS A 569 -1.03 -33.10 -8.49
CA LYS A 569 -1.31 -33.09 -7.04
C LYS A 569 -2.77 -32.73 -6.74
N ILE A 570 -3.28 -31.65 -7.34
CA ILE A 570 -4.66 -31.17 -7.10
C ILE A 570 -5.66 -32.10 -7.80
N SER A 571 -5.36 -32.51 -9.04
CA SER A 571 -6.20 -33.44 -9.81
C SER A 571 -6.39 -34.77 -9.06
N ASP A 572 -5.34 -35.32 -8.45
CA ASP A 572 -5.40 -36.58 -7.72
C ASP A 572 -6.17 -36.46 -6.40
N GLN A 573 -6.05 -35.33 -5.70
CA GLN A 573 -6.92 -35.03 -4.55
C GLN A 573 -8.40 -34.98 -4.95
N ILE A 574 -8.71 -34.35 -6.10
CA ILE A 574 -10.08 -34.27 -6.63
C ILE A 574 -10.59 -35.68 -7.00
N LYS A 575 -9.78 -36.49 -7.70
CA LYS A 575 -10.13 -37.89 -8.04
C LYS A 575 -10.41 -38.70 -6.77
N GLN A 576 -9.53 -38.61 -5.77
CA GLN A 576 -9.69 -39.32 -4.50
C GLN A 576 -10.99 -38.92 -3.79
N PHE A 577 -11.36 -37.64 -3.82
CA PHE A 577 -12.61 -37.16 -3.26
C PHE A 577 -13.84 -37.75 -3.99
N VAL A 578 -13.84 -37.69 -5.33
CA VAL A 578 -14.96 -38.16 -6.17
C VAL A 578 -15.16 -39.67 -6.06
N SER A 579 -14.08 -40.46 -6.10
CA SER A 579 -14.14 -41.93 -6.03
C SER A 579 -14.74 -42.44 -4.71
N ASN A 580 -14.66 -41.65 -3.64
CA ASN A 580 -15.17 -42.02 -2.33
C ASN A 580 -16.59 -41.50 -2.04
N SER A 581 -17.32 -40.98 -3.03
CA SER A 581 -18.54 -40.17 -2.83
C SER A 581 -19.77 -40.89 -2.21
N ASN A 582 -19.84 -42.23 -2.21
CA ASN A 582 -21.05 -42.99 -1.82
C ASN A 582 -21.14 -43.37 -0.32
N SER A 583 -20.95 -42.42 0.60
CA SER A 583 -20.92 -42.78 2.03
C SER A 583 -21.74 -41.82 2.91
N ASN A 584 -22.66 -42.39 3.69
CA ASN A 584 -23.67 -41.65 4.48
C ASN A 584 -23.34 -41.55 5.98
N ASN A 585 -22.16 -42.00 6.42
CA ASN A 585 -21.77 -41.93 7.83
C ASN A 585 -21.17 -40.55 8.19
N THR A 586 -21.59 -39.98 9.31
CA THR A 586 -21.16 -38.68 9.87
C THR A 586 -19.62 -38.54 9.94
N ALA A 587 -18.89 -39.58 10.34
CA ALA A 587 -17.43 -39.53 10.43
C ALA A 587 -16.78 -39.37 9.04
N GLN A 588 -17.33 -40.03 8.03
CA GLN A 588 -16.85 -39.95 6.64
C GLN A 588 -17.22 -38.61 6.00
N ILE A 589 -18.36 -38.01 6.35
CA ILE A 589 -18.74 -36.65 5.92
C ILE A 589 -17.71 -35.63 6.43
N GLY A 590 -17.30 -35.72 7.70
CA GLY A 590 -16.27 -34.85 8.28
C GLY A 590 -14.94 -34.94 7.53
N GLN A 591 -14.48 -36.16 7.25
CA GLN A 591 -13.23 -36.40 6.50
C GLN A 591 -13.31 -35.84 5.07
N LYS A 592 -14.44 -36.02 4.38
CA LYS A 592 -14.66 -35.48 3.03
C LYS A 592 -14.67 -33.96 2.99
N LEU A 593 -15.32 -33.30 3.95
CA LEU A 593 -15.29 -31.84 4.04
C LEU A 593 -13.87 -31.33 4.30
N HIS A 594 -13.09 -32.04 5.11
CA HIS A 594 -11.68 -31.72 5.30
C HIS A 594 -10.88 -31.85 3.99
N GLN A 595 -11.11 -32.89 3.18
CA GLN A 595 -10.47 -33.02 1.86
C GLN A 595 -10.81 -31.85 0.93
N VAL A 596 -12.09 -31.42 0.87
CA VAL A 596 -12.49 -30.24 0.10
C VAL A 596 -11.75 -28.98 0.60
N LYS A 597 -11.69 -28.79 1.92
CA LYS A 597 -10.97 -27.65 2.51
C LYS A 597 -9.48 -27.66 2.15
N THR A 598 -8.83 -28.83 2.11
CA THR A 598 -7.43 -28.97 1.70
C THR A 598 -7.23 -28.57 0.23
N ILE A 599 -8.10 -29.02 -0.68
CA ILE A 599 -8.06 -28.63 -2.10
C ILE A 599 -8.21 -27.11 -2.25
N LEU A 600 -9.15 -26.51 -1.52
CA LEU A 600 -9.38 -25.06 -1.50
C LEU A 600 -8.16 -24.30 -0.95
N LYS A 601 -7.53 -24.79 0.12
CA LYS A 601 -6.31 -24.23 0.73
C LYS A 601 -5.12 -24.27 -0.22
N ASP A 602 -4.92 -25.37 -0.95
CA ASP A 602 -3.88 -25.50 -1.99
C ASP A 602 -4.11 -24.50 -3.16
N CYS A 603 -5.37 -24.22 -3.50
CA CYS A 603 -5.71 -23.18 -4.49
C CYS A 603 -5.39 -21.77 -3.98
N VAL A 604 -5.66 -21.45 -2.71
CA VAL A 604 -5.28 -20.14 -2.11
C VAL A 604 -3.77 -19.94 -2.15
N ALA A 605 -2.97 -20.96 -1.83
CA ALA A 605 -1.52 -20.88 -1.88
C ALA A 605 -1.01 -20.60 -3.30
N SER A 606 -1.60 -21.27 -4.29
CA SER A 606 -1.26 -21.08 -5.70
C SER A 606 -1.62 -19.67 -6.19
N LEU A 607 -2.81 -19.17 -5.86
CA LEU A 607 -3.24 -17.80 -6.17
C LEU A 607 -2.39 -16.75 -5.44
N GLY A 608 -1.97 -16.99 -4.19
CA GLY A 608 -1.13 -16.08 -3.44
C GLY A 608 0.24 -15.86 -4.10
N ASN A 609 0.84 -16.91 -4.66
CA ASN A 609 2.07 -16.78 -5.45
C ASN A 609 1.84 -15.95 -6.73
N GLU A 610 0.71 -16.14 -7.42
CA GLU A 610 0.36 -15.33 -8.61
C GLU A 610 0.04 -13.87 -8.27
N LEU A 611 -0.54 -13.61 -7.09
CA LEU A 611 -0.78 -12.26 -6.59
C LEU A 611 0.55 -11.51 -6.39
N GLN A 612 1.56 -12.18 -5.83
CA GLN A 612 2.91 -11.62 -5.69
C GLN A 612 3.52 -11.30 -7.06
N VAL A 613 3.37 -12.18 -8.04
CA VAL A 613 3.83 -11.93 -9.42
C VAL A 613 3.11 -10.72 -10.04
N ALA A 614 1.81 -10.57 -9.80
CA ALA A 614 1.04 -9.41 -10.25
C ALA A 614 1.56 -8.10 -9.62
N ALA A 615 1.83 -8.11 -8.31
CA ALA A 615 2.37 -6.95 -7.58
C ALA A 615 3.77 -6.54 -8.06
N ASP A 616 4.60 -7.50 -8.47
CA ASP A 616 5.92 -7.25 -9.04
C ASP A 616 5.89 -6.93 -10.56
N GLY A 617 4.71 -6.84 -11.18
CA GLY A 617 4.53 -6.71 -12.63
C GLY A 617 5.35 -5.60 -13.26
N ALA A 618 5.39 -4.39 -12.69
CA ALA A 618 6.21 -3.31 -13.25
C ALA A 618 7.73 -3.56 -13.13
N LYS A 619 8.16 -4.38 -12.17
CA LYS A 619 9.56 -4.69 -11.83
C LYS A 619 10.07 -5.99 -12.46
N SER A 620 9.20 -6.77 -13.10
CA SER A 620 9.50 -8.10 -13.63
C SER A 620 8.69 -8.37 -14.90
N ALA A 621 9.28 -9.03 -15.89
CA ALA A 621 8.58 -9.48 -17.09
C ALA A 621 7.60 -10.65 -16.81
N LEU A 622 7.69 -11.28 -15.62
CA LEU A 622 6.76 -12.32 -15.22
C LEU A 622 5.34 -11.77 -15.16
N ARG A 623 4.38 -12.58 -15.63
CA ARG A 623 2.95 -12.29 -15.51
C ARG A 623 2.24 -13.42 -14.79
N PRO A 624 1.13 -13.11 -14.08
CA PRO A 624 0.32 -14.13 -13.45
C PRO A 624 -0.08 -15.20 -14.47
N ASN A 625 0.09 -16.47 -14.11
CA ASN A 625 -0.26 -17.58 -14.97
C ASN A 625 -1.78 -17.72 -15.05
N ASN A 626 -2.34 -17.41 -16.22
CA ASN A 626 -3.78 -17.50 -16.47
C ASN A 626 -4.33 -18.91 -16.29
N GLU A 627 -3.56 -19.97 -16.54
CA GLU A 627 -4.02 -21.34 -16.32
C GLU A 627 -4.21 -21.64 -14.83
N ILE A 628 -3.36 -21.07 -13.97
CA ILE A 628 -3.53 -21.18 -12.51
C ILE A 628 -4.83 -20.51 -12.06
N ILE A 629 -5.05 -19.27 -12.51
CA ILE A 629 -6.27 -18.53 -12.20
C ILE A 629 -7.51 -19.29 -12.68
N LYS A 630 -7.49 -19.79 -13.93
CA LYS A 630 -8.60 -20.54 -14.53
C LYS A 630 -8.94 -21.82 -13.77
N TYR A 631 -7.96 -22.64 -13.37
CA TYR A 631 -8.29 -23.86 -12.64
C TYR A 631 -8.76 -23.57 -11.22
N CYS A 632 -8.19 -22.58 -10.53
CA CYS A 632 -8.68 -22.18 -9.21
C CYS A 632 -10.13 -21.66 -9.28
N GLN A 633 -10.45 -20.87 -10.30
CA GLN A 633 -11.83 -20.44 -10.59
C GLN A 633 -12.73 -21.64 -10.90
N ALA A 634 -12.29 -22.55 -11.76
CA ALA A 634 -13.06 -23.74 -12.10
C ALA A 634 -13.35 -24.61 -10.87
N ILE A 635 -12.40 -24.76 -9.95
CA ILE A 635 -12.56 -25.52 -8.70
C ILE A 635 -13.54 -24.82 -7.74
N THR A 636 -13.51 -23.49 -7.65
CA THR A 636 -14.36 -22.73 -6.71
C THR A 636 -15.77 -22.41 -7.26
N ASN A 637 -16.00 -22.56 -8.57
CA ASN A 637 -17.26 -22.24 -9.24
C ASN A 637 -18.42 -23.23 -9.01
N TYR A 638 -18.36 -24.08 -7.97
CA TYR A 638 -19.54 -24.89 -7.58
C TYR A 638 -20.62 -24.05 -6.89
N LYS A 639 -20.26 -22.87 -6.38
CA LYS A 639 -21.14 -21.93 -5.69
C LYS A 639 -20.68 -20.48 -5.90
N GLU A 640 -21.63 -19.58 -6.07
CA GLU A 640 -21.38 -18.13 -6.09
C GLU A 640 -21.42 -17.56 -4.67
N ILE A 641 -20.58 -16.56 -4.41
CA ILE A 641 -20.56 -15.82 -3.14
C ILE A 641 -21.15 -14.44 -3.41
N GLU A 642 -22.47 -14.33 -3.21
CA GLU A 642 -23.30 -13.18 -3.64
C GLU A 642 -22.75 -11.83 -3.18
N TRP A 643 -22.18 -11.75 -1.97
CA TRP A 643 -21.65 -10.52 -1.40
C TRP A 643 -20.24 -10.13 -1.92
N LEU A 644 -19.56 -11.00 -2.68
CA LEU A 644 -18.29 -10.70 -3.35
C LEU A 644 -18.47 -10.25 -4.82
N SER A 645 -19.62 -10.52 -5.41
CA SER A 645 -19.91 -10.36 -6.85
C SER A 645 -19.79 -8.92 -7.37
N GLU A 646 -19.83 -7.91 -6.49
CA GLU A 646 -19.96 -6.51 -6.90
C GLU A 646 -18.66 -5.72 -6.95
N LYS A 647 -17.52 -6.30 -6.62
CA LYS A 647 -16.29 -5.50 -6.50
C LYS A 647 -15.60 -5.15 -7.82
N LYS A 648 -15.87 -5.83 -8.94
CA LYS A 648 -15.20 -5.53 -10.24
C LYS A 648 -15.70 -6.31 -11.48
N ILE A 649 -17.01 -6.53 -11.65
CA ILE A 649 -17.50 -6.94 -12.98
C ILE A 649 -17.83 -5.64 -13.73
N PRO A 650 -17.12 -5.28 -14.82
CA PRO A 650 -17.59 -4.21 -15.68
C PRO A 650 -19.00 -4.60 -16.13
N LYS A 651 -20.00 -3.80 -15.78
CA LYS A 651 -21.33 -3.95 -16.35
C LYS A 651 -21.14 -3.94 -17.87
N ARG A 652 -21.28 -5.10 -18.52
CA ARG A 652 -21.74 -5.12 -19.91
C ARG A 652 -23.11 -4.48 -19.83
N LEU A 653 -23.20 -3.22 -20.25
CA LEU A 653 -24.49 -2.62 -20.56
C LEU A 653 -25.18 -3.58 -21.53
N PRO A 654 -26.40 -4.05 -21.24
CA PRO A 654 -27.17 -4.74 -22.24
C PRO A 654 -27.36 -3.76 -23.40
N ILE A 655 -26.84 -4.13 -24.57
CA ILE A 655 -27.25 -3.52 -25.83
C ILE A 655 -28.69 -3.98 -26.01
N GLU A 656 -29.64 -3.15 -25.60
CA GLU A 656 -31.04 -3.30 -25.98
C GLU A 656 -31.30 -2.48 -27.24
N ALA A 657 -31.66 -3.22 -28.29
CA ALA A 657 -32.38 -2.91 -29.53
C ALA A 657 -32.21 -1.53 -30.19
#